data_AF-A0A4V4KME1-F1
#
_entry.id   AF-A0A4V4KME1-F1
#
_cell.length_a   1.000
_cell.length_b   1.000
_cell.length_c   1.000
_cell.angle_alpha   90.00
_cell.angle_beta   90.00
_cell.angle_gamma   90.00
#
_symmetry.space_group_name_H-M   'P 1'
#
loop_
_entity.id
_entity.type
_entity.pdbx_description
1 polymer ?
#
loop_
_entity_poly.entity_id
_entity_poly.type
_entity_poly.pdbx_seq_one_letter_code
_entity_poly.pdbx_strand_id
1 'polypeptide(L)'
;MARFAALLPLAYALGAFAQSVAYNDPNTGIDFMSYQDSKSGARFSVATPETLGSDFIGQIVAPTTEGWAGLDMSAQMASHILVVAWPSGDKVMSSLREATGYTTPPVYTGNATTTPIANGTFVNSTHFAYTFVCNGCITGEDDSFPNTVSGNAFGWAFSTDAPAAPSSEETALNMHTGFGAFAVIFANSSSASYDTWASWAEAVPAVTTPIAGNGTSSSNATVGVDTGKNTTSTAPIATTLNTTYDYIIAGAGPAGIIVAERLAESGAEVLLIERGDASTYASGGRAVESWNETVTQYDVPAMAYYLSTAGVTNEYCTDTADMAGCLLGGSSMINALMFVRPQERDFDDKWPTGWKWSDVSSSAESFYERNPGTISPSKDGQRYDQGAYDVLSSFFTSNGWSSVNALEEPNKKTDVFSHPPWNIQDGLRAGPVLTYLPLAKAKKNFHIQLNSTVIRAVRESSFVSGVEVELVDGSRQIINVKTGGKVVLAGGALSTPRILINSGIGPADQIKTVQSGSVAVTLPDQAEWIDLPVGKGLKDHPIITLKFKTKTSLSSLDTTAFTDPTQVNADLFAHGSGLLVQGGQRLNFWSSVNGTDGIERFVQGTCNSPSNDTIKMKIYLTHGLTSTGEIGVTSAGATEYITQPWLNTPEDKDALAAFVDRLISFTKTANSTLTLDAGLTASSNVTGADLIKTFVTGSHFVGTAKMGTDDGRKGGDAVVDLDTKVYGTDNLFVVDASFHPDLPTGNTQAIVMVAAEAAAKKVLAVEVSGGSNSTVPASSATSSVAVSSASVASSTGIVATSAAASAVTSAPAITSAPASSATIPTTYTTNTATTSVAVPSPAYTQVPKYGRCGGNGYEGPTKCAEGSSCKYQNDWYWQCV
;
A
#
# COMPACT_ATOMS: atom_id res chain seq x y z
N MET A 1 8.33 33.53 45.05
CA MET A 1 8.63 33.61 43.60
C MET A 1 8.94 32.21 43.04
N ALA A 2 7.99 31.28 43.08
CA ALA A 2 8.19 29.90 42.62
C ALA A 2 6.89 29.32 42.02
N ARG A 3 6.29 30.04 41.06
CA ARG A 3 5.09 29.59 40.31
C ARG A 3 5.12 29.98 38.80
N PHE A 4 6.31 30.21 38.23
CA PHE A 4 6.45 30.59 36.80
C PHE A 4 7.25 29.59 35.94
N ALA A 5 7.66 28.43 36.48
CA ALA A 5 8.59 27.53 35.79
C ALA A 5 7.95 26.35 35.02
N ALA A 6 6.62 26.16 35.08
CA ALA A 6 5.94 25.04 34.40
C ALA A 6 5.31 25.39 33.04
N LEU A 7 5.28 26.68 32.65
CA LEU A 7 4.64 27.15 31.40
C LEU A 7 5.60 27.24 30.20
N LEU A 8 6.92 27.24 30.41
CA LEU A 8 7.88 27.41 29.31
C LEU A 8 7.99 26.22 28.34
N PRO A 9 7.97 24.94 28.76
CA PRO A 9 8.18 23.82 27.82
C PRO A 9 7.03 23.67 26.80
N LEU A 10 5.78 23.92 27.22
CA LEU A 10 4.59 23.74 26.39
C LEU A 10 4.40 24.91 25.40
N ALA A 11 4.77 26.14 25.80
CA ALA A 11 4.75 27.31 24.90
C ALA A 11 5.73 27.14 23.71
N TYR A 12 6.85 26.43 23.90
CA TYR A 12 7.76 26.09 22.81
C TYR A 12 7.20 25.00 21.88
N ALA A 13 6.51 23.99 22.42
CA ALA A 13 5.87 22.94 21.62
C ALA A 13 4.69 23.48 20.78
N LEU A 14 3.85 24.34 21.36
CA LEU A 14 2.76 25.00 20.64
C LEU A 14 3.25 26.10 19.68
N GLY A 15 4.39 26.74 19.96
CA GLY A 15 4.98 27.79 19.13
C GLY A 15 5.47 27.30 17.76
N ALA A 16 5.54 25.98 17.53
CA ALA A 16 5.83 25.39 16.23
C ALA A 16 4.61 25.36 15.29
N PHE A 17 3.39 25.61 15.80
CA PHE A 17 2.14 25.58 15.03
C PHE A 17 1.57 26.98 14.79
N ALA A 18 0.72 27.10 13.76
CA ALA A 18 -0.05 28.31 13.54
C ALA A 18 -0.92 28.61 14.77
N GLN A 19 -0.99 29.88 15.18
CA GLN A 19 -1.74 30.26 16.38
C GLN A 19 -3.17 30.65 16.02
N SER A 20 -4.12 30.19 16.83
CA SER A 20 -5.51 30.68 16.77
C SER A 20 -5.62 32.14 17.20
N VAL A 21 -6.65 32.83 16.72
CA VAL A 21 -6.99 34.22 17.04
C VAL A 21 -8.43 34.30 17.56
N ALA A 22 -8.71 35.30 18.39
CA ALA A 22 -10.06 35.51 18.91
C ALA A 22 -11.05 35.77 17.76
N TYR A 23 -12.20 35.10 17.80
CA TYR A 23 -13.24 35.18 16.78
C TYR A 23 -14.60 35.10 17.45
N ASN A 24 -15.43 36.13 17.27
CA ASN A 24 -16.84 36.09 17.66
C ASN A 24 -17.66 35.62 16.45
N ASP A 25 -18.38 34.51 16.60
CA ASP A 25 -19.22 33.98 15.54
C ASP A 25 -20.49 34.82 15.38
N PRO A 26 -20.75 35.47 14.23
CA PRO A 26 -21.86 36.41 14.09
C PRO A 26 -23.24 35.74 14.09
N ASN A 27 -23.33 34.43 13.87
CA ASN A 27 -24.60 33.71 13.83
C ASN A 27 -25.04 33.26 15.23
N THR A 28 -24.11 32.71 16.01
CA THR A 28 -24.38 32.18 17.36
C THR A 28 -24.06 33.18 18.47
N GLY A 29 -23.15 34.13 18.22
CA GLY A 29 -22.59 35.03 19.22
C GLY A 29 -21.54 34.38 20.14
N ILE A 30 -21.09 33.16 19.83
CA ILE A 30 -20.08 32.44 20.63
C ILE A 30 -18.69 33.05 20.37
N ASP A 31 -17.96 33.29 21.45
CA ASP A 31 -16.55 33.66 21.38
C ASP A 31 -15.67 32.40 21.30
N PHE A 32 -14.89 32.31 20.24
CA PHE A 32 -13.97 31.22 19.97
C PHE A 32 -12.53 31.70 19.91
N MET A 33 -11.61 30.76 20.07
CA MET A 33 -10.30 30.83 19.44
C MET A 33 -10.34 30.09 18.11
N SER A 34 -9.96 30.75 17.03
CA SER A 34 -10.13 30.24 15.67
C SER A 34 -8.87 30.35 14.82
N TYR A 35 -8.67 29.34 13.98
CA TYR A 35 -7.69 29.34 12.91
C TYR A 35 -8.42 29.29 11.56
N GLN A 36 -7.99 30.12 10.61
CA GLN A 36 -8.47 30.08 9.23
C GLN A 36 -7.28 29.80 8.31
N ASP A 37 -7.39 28.75 7.50
CA ASP A 37 -6.37 28.47 6.51
C ASP A 37 -6.45 29.49 5.37
N SER A 38 -5.29 30.06 5.03
CA SER A 38 -5.17 31.09 4.00
C SER A 38 -5.38 30.58 2.57
N LYS A 39 -5.20 29.27 2.33
CA LYS A 39 -5.30 28.67 1.00
C LYS A 39 -6.73 28.25 0.68
N SER A 40 -7.33 27.43 1.55
CA SER A 40 -8.69 26.92 1.39
C SER A 40 -9.75 27.92 1.84
N GLY A 41 -9.43 28.80 2.80
CA GLY A 41 -10.42 29.65 3.47
C GLY A 41 -11.23 28.91 4.54
N ALA A 42 -11.00 27.61 4.77
CA ALA A 42 -11.65 26.83 5.82
C ALA A 42 -11.25 27.34 7.21
N ARG A 43 -12.20 27.35 8.14
CA ARG A 43 -12.04 27.86 9.51
C ARG A 43 -12.42 26.81 10.52
N PHE A 44 -11.59 26.70 11.55
CA PHE A 44 -11.73 25.78 12.65
C PHE A 44 -11.66 26.57 13.95
N SER A 45 -12.56 26.29 14.89
CA SER A 45 -12.73 27.11 16.09
C SER A 45 -13.04 26.25 17.32
N VAL A 46 -12.51 26.64 18.47
CA VAL A 46 -12.65 25.93 19.74
C VAL A 46 -13.00 26.93 20.86
N ALA A 47 -14.01 26.60 21.66
CA ALA A 47 -14.39 27.28 22.88
C ALA A 47 -14.52 26.26 24.02
N THR A 48 -14.00 26.59 25.20
CA THR A 48 -13.87 25.67 26.34
C THR A 48 -14.54 26.23 27.60
N PRO A 49 -14.90 25.39 28.58
CA PRO A 49 -15.27 25.87 29.91
C PRO A 49 -14.08 26.50 30.65
N GLU A 50 -14.35 27.27 31.70
CA GLU A 50 -13.30 27.84 32.58
C GLU A 50 -12.47 26.75 33.29
N THR A 51 -13.10 25.62 33.59
CA THR A 51 -12.42 24.42 34.08
C THR A 51 -12.62 23.31 33.05
N LEU A 52 -11.53 22.89 32.42
CA LEU A 52 -11.57 21.89 31.35
C LEU A 52 -12.08 20.54 31.89
N GLY A 53 -13.22 20.09 31.37
CA GLY A 53 -13.82 18.80 31.67
C GLY A 53 -13.56 17.80 30.55
N SER A 54 -14.59 17.06 30.16
CA SER A 54 -14.57 16.13 29.03
C SER A 54 -15.02 16.74 27.70
N ASP A 55 -15.55 17.97 27.74
CA ASP A 55 -16.35 18.55 26.66
C ASP A 55 -15.78 19.91 26.20
N PHE A 56 -16.03 20.25 24.94
CA PHE A 56 -15.79 21.59 24.38
C PHE A 56 -16.80 21.90 23.27
N ILE A 57 -16.88 23.17 22.83
CA ILE A 57 -17.65 23.59 21.66
C ILE A 57 -16.69 23.77 20.48
N GLY A 58 -16.94 23.07 19.40
CA GLY A 58 -16.21 23.18 18.14
C GLY A 58 -17.02 23.92 17.06
N GLN A 59 -16.33 24.53 16.10
CA GLN A 59 -16.92 25.00 14.86
C GLN A 59 -16.04 24.64 13.67
N ILE A 60 -16.67 24.14 12.60
CA ILE A 60 -16.07 23.91 11.29
C ILE A 60 -16.83 24.78 10.28
N VAL A 61 -16.15 25.67 9.58
CA VAL A 61 -16.72 26.45 8.47
C VAL A 61 -15.89 26.21 7.23
N ALA A 62 -16.50 25.68 6.17
CA ALA A 62 -15.77 25.26 4.97
C ALA A 62 -16.40 25.89 3.71
N PRO A 63 -15.60 26.57 2.86
CA PRO A 63 -16.08 27.26 1.67
C PRO A 63 -16.31 26.32 0.50
N THR A 64 -17.18 25.33 0.69
CA THR A 64 -17.62 24.35 -0.31
C THR A 64 -19.08 24.02 -0.11
N THR A 65 -19.76 23.66 -1.20
CA THR A 65 -21.16 23.21 -1.20
C THR A 65 -21.31 21.71 -1.43
N GLU A 66 -20.21 21.01 -1.68
CA GLU A 66 -20.20 19.57 -1.99
C GLU A 66 -19.14 18.81 -1.19
N GLY A 67 -18.01 19.45 -0.88
CA GLY A 67 -16.87 18.83 -0.18
C GLY A 67 -17.01 18.71 1.34
N TRP A 68 -15.94 18.32 2.01
CA TRP A 68 -15.94 18.02 3.45
C TRP A 68 -14.79 18.71 4.19
N ALA A 69 -14.95 18.88 5.51
CA ALA A 69 -13.91 19.42 6.39
C ALA A 69 -13.89 18.68 7.73
N GLY A 70 -12.71 18.56 8.33
CA GLY A 70 -12.50 17.82 9.58
C GLY A 70 -11.64 18.57 10.59
N LEU A 71 -11.94 18.36 11.87
CA LEU A 71 -11.19 18.84 13.03
C LEU A 71 -10.72 17.65 13.86
N ASP A 72 -9.41 17.53 14.05
CA ASP A 72 -8.77 16.45 14.78
C ASP A 72 -8.36 16.90 16.18
N MET A 73 -8.53 16.03 17.19
CA MET A 73 -8.13 16.31 18.58
C MET A 73 -6.60 16.33 18.78
N SER A 74 -5.81 16.07 17.73
CA SER A 74 -4.35 16.07 17.72
C SER A 74 -3.78 16.67 16.44
N ALA A 75 -2.48 16.97 16.44
CA ALA A 75 -1.77 17.39 15.24
C ALA A 75 -1.52 16.26 14.23
N GLN A 76 -1.90 15.02 14.56
CA GLN A 76 -1.76 13.83 13.72
C GLN A 76 -3.10 13.12 13.57
N MET A 77 -3.40 12.68 12.34
CA MET A 77 -4.66 12.02 12.00
C MET A 77 -4.82 10.63 12.64
N ALA A 78 -3.73 9.83 12.64
CA ALA A 78 -3.79 8.45 13.11
C ALA A 78 -3.90 8.39 14.63
N SER A 79 -4.73 7.47 15.11
CA SER A 79 -5.02 7.13 16.51
C SER A 79 -5.65 8.25 17.33
N HIS A 80 -6.35 9.20 16.71
CA HIS A 80 -7.06 10.26 17.43
C HIS A 80 -8.49 10.43 16.92
N ILE A 81 -9.34 10.89 17.83
CA ILE A 81 -10.73 11.27 17.53
C ILE A 81 -10.72 12.49 16.61
N LEU A 82 -11.54 12.45 15.56
CA LEU A 82 -11.73 13.57 14.66
C LEU A 82 -13.20 13.74 14.28
N VAL A 83 -13.64 15.00 14.18
CA VAL A 83 -15.00 15.38 13.79
C VAL A 83 -14.96 15.80 12.34
N VAL A 84 -15.71 15.13 11.47
CA VAL A 84 -15.86 15.50 10.06
C VAL A 84 -17.27 16.01 9.81
N ALA A 85 -17.40 17.04 8.98
CA ALA A 85 -18.69 17.55 8.52
C ALA A 85 -18.68 17.84 7.02
N TRP A 86 -19.85 17.72 6.38
CA TRP A 86 -20.05 17.97 4.95
C TRP A 86 -21.53 18.28 4.66
N PRO A 87 -21.85 18.94 3.54
CA PRO A 87 -23.22 19.19 3.13
C PRO A 87 -23.82 17.95 2.44
N SER A 88 -25.10 17.67 2.72
CA SER A 88 -25.94 16.71 1.99
C SER A 88 -27.25 17.39 1.64
N GLY A 89 -27.28 18.08 0.51
CA GLY A 89 -28.37 19.00 0.16
C GLY A 89 -28.31 20.26 1.02
N ASP A 90 -29.41 20.59 1.69
CA ASP A 90 -29.53 21.74 2.60
C ASP A 90 -29.12 21.43 4.05
N LYS A 91 -28.73 20.18 4.33
CA LYS A 91 -28.33 19.72 5.65
C LYS A 91 -26.83 19.59 5.77
N VAL A 92 -26.33 19.81 6.98
CA VAL A 92 -24.96 19.46 7.36
C VAL A 92 -24.99 18.08 7.98
N MET A 93 -24.28 17.15 7.36
CA MET A 93 -23.96 15.85 7.92
C MET A 93 -22.67 15.95 8.71
N SER A 94 -22.56 15.16 9.77
CA SER A 94 -21.35 15.06 10.57
C SER A 94 -21.10 13.63 10.99
N SER A 95 -19.85 13.28 11.22
CA SER A 95 -19.47 11.99 11.75
C SER A 95 -18.26 12.12 12.66
N LEU A 96 -18.32 11.45 13.80
CA LEU A 96 -17.17 11.26 14.66
C LEU A 96 -16.39 10.04 14.15
N ARG A 97 -15.10 10.20 13.91
CA ARG A 97 -14.22 9.21 13.28
C ARG A 97 -12.96 9.02 14.12
N GLU A 98 -12.27 7.91 13.92
CA GLU A 98 -10.93 7.68 14.45
C GLU A 98 -10.12 6.92 13.41
N ALA A 99 -9.02 7.50 12.94
CA ALA A 99 -8.18 6.84 11.96
C ALA A 99 -7.24 5.85 12.65
N THR A 100 -7.08 4.63 12.15
CA THR A 100 -6.04 3.70 12.66
C THR A 100 -4.73 3.79 11.87
N GLY A 101 -4.72 4.62 10.82
CA GLY A 101 -3.63 4.86 9.87
C GLY A 101 -3.94 6.07 8.98
N TYR A 102 -3.24 6.24 7.86
CA TYR A 102 -3.45 7.34 6.92
C TYR A 102 -4.43 6.98 5.81
N THR A 103 -5.62 6.54 6.19
CA THR A 103 -6.72 6.10 5.31
C THR A 103 -8.04 6.72 5.71
N THR A 104 -9.08 6.50 4.91
CA THR A 104 -10.44 6.89 5.25
C THR A 104 -10.80 6.37 6.65
N PRO A 105 -11.03 7.26 7.64
CA PRO A 105 -11.17 6.84 9.02
C PRO A 105 -12.56 6.22 9.24
N PRO A 106 -12.68 5.06 9.91
CA PRO A 106 -13.96 4.47 10.26
C PRO A 106 -14.74 5.33 11.28
N VAL A 107 -16.04 5.06 11.42
CA VAL A 107 -16.88 5.69 12.45
C VAL A 107 -16.37 5.33 13.84
N TYR A 108 -16.20 6.34 14.69
CA TYR A 108 -15.74 6.17 16.07
C TYR A 108 -16.74 5.34 16.86
N THR A 109 -16.25 4.35 17.60
CA THR A 109 -17.10 3.39 18.35
C THR A 109 -17.05 3.60 19.86
N GLY A 110 -16.31 4.60 20.33
CA GLY A 110 -16.25 4.96 21.75
C GLY A 110 -17.46 5.77 22.23
N ASN A 111 -17.33 6.35 23.42
CA ASN A 111 -18.45 7.01 24.12
C ASN A 111 -18.65 8.49 23.76
N ALA A 112 -17.70 9.08 23.02
CA ALA A 112 -17.78 10.48 22.61
C ALA A 112 -18.84 10.67 21.52
N THR A 113 -19.48 11.84 21.51
CA THR A 113 -20.52 12.20 20.54
C THR A 113 -20.43 13.67 20.15
N THR A 114 -21.04 14.05 19.04
CA THR A 114 -21.20 15.46 18.66
C THR A 114 -22.67 15.84 18.60
N THR A 115 -23.03 16.95 19.25
CA THR A 115 -24.39 17.49 19.25
C THR A 115 -24.39 18.88 18.62
N PRO A 116 -25.11 19.14 17.52
CA PRO A 116 -25.06 20.42 16.85
C PRO A 116 -25.77 21.54 17.62
N ILE A 117 -25.26 22.75 17.45
CA ILE A 117 -25.90 24.01 17.81
C ILE A 117 -26.59 24.54 16.55
N ALA A 118 -27.93 24.56 16.55
CA ALA A 118 -28.75 24.80 15.36
C ALA A 118 -28.42 26.13 14.66
N ASN A 119 -28.31 27.24 15.41
CA ASN A 119 -28.02 28.57 14.82
C ASN A 119 -26.61 28.69 14.24
N GLY A 120 -25.69 27.77 14.57
CA GLY A 120 -24.35 27.71 14.01
C GLY A 120 -24.19 26.65 12.93
N THR A 121 -25.26 25.95 12.56
CA THR A 121 -25.22 24.80 11.65
C THR A 121 -26.11 25.03 10.44
N PHE A 122 -25.52 25.23 9.26
CA PHE A 122 -26.27 25.52 8.03
C PHE A 122 -25.44 25.27 6.76
N VAL A 123 -26.13 25.14 5.63
CA VAL A 123 -25.55 25.17 4.27
C VAL A 123 -26.11 26.39 3.53
N ASN A 124 -25.25 27.14 2.84
CA ASN A 124 -25.67 28.19 1.90
C ASN A 124 -24.94 28.03 0.56
N SER A 125 -25.14 28.98 -0.37
CA SER A 125 -24.57 28.91 -1.71
C SER A 125 -23.04 29.07 -1.80
N THR A 126 -22.34 29.29 -0.69
CA THR A 126 -20.90 29.57 -0.66
C THR A 126 -20.13 28.70 0.34
N HIS A 127 -20.76 28.26 1.41
CA HIS A 127 -20.12 27.47 2.46
C HIS A 127 -21.15 26.70 3.28
N PHE A 128 -20.66 25.72 4.04
CA PHE A 128 -21.38 25.17 5.18
C PHE A 128 -20.70 25.56 6.50
N ALA A 129 -21.47 25.56 7.57
CA ALA A 129 -20.99 25.70 8.94
C ALA A 129 -21.56 24.57 9.79
N TYR A 130 -20.72 23.98 10.65
CA TYR A 130 -21.09 22.99 11.66
C TYR A 130 -20.57 23.47 13.00
N THR A 131 -21.44 24.00 13.85
CA THR A 131 -21.11 24.31 15.25
C THR A 131 -21.69 23.24 16.14
N PHE A 132 -20.90 22.68 17.04
CA PHE A 132 -21.29 21.51 17.83
C PHE A 132 -20.66 21.51 19.22
N VAL A 133 -21.33 20.85 20.16
CA VAL A 133 -20.72 20.40 21.41
C VAL A 133 -20.11 19.02 21.15
N CYS A 134 -18.81 18.87 21.45
CA CYS A 134 -18.12 17.59 21.42
C CYS A 134 -18.17 17.00 22.83
N ASN A 135 -19.14 16.11 23.07
CA ASN A 135 -19.37 15.49 24.38
C ASN A 135 -18.42 14.30 24.57
N GLY A 136 -17.62 14.30 25.62
CA GLY A 136 -16.69 13.21 25.92
C GLY A 136 -15.44 13.16 25.03
N CYS A 137 -15.21 14.17 24.19
CA CYS A 137 -14.09 14.17 23.24
C CYS A 137 -12.73 14.46 23.90
N ILE A 138 -12.70 14.93 25.15
CA ILE A 138 -11.48 15.08 25.95
C ILE A 138 -11.37 13.86 26.87
N THR A 139 -10.78 12.78 26.35
CA THR A 139 -10.71 11.47 27.02
C THR A 139 -9.59 11.42 28.07
N GLY A 140 -8.50 12.15 27.82
CA GLY A 140 -7.26 12.04 28.59
C GLY A 140 -6.45 10.77 28.35
N GLU A 141 -6.81 10.02 27.31
CA GLU A 141 -6.07 8.87 26.79
C GLU A 141 -5.37 9.24 25.47
N ASP A 142 -4.66 8.29 24.86
CA ASP A 142 -3.90 8.50 23.63
C ASP A 142 -4.77 8.87 22.41
N ASP A 143 -6.09 8.65 22.47
CA ASP A 143 -7.06 8.98 21.41
C ASP A 143 -7.50 10.47 21.40
N SER A 144 -7.05 11.25 22.40
CA SER A 144 -7.29 12.69 22.51
C SER A 144 -6.21 13.35 23.39
N PHE A 145 -6.55 14.43 24.11
CA PHE A 145 -5.64 15.15 25.00
C PHE A 145 -6.12 15.14 26.46
N PRO A 146 -5.21 15.28 27.45
CA PRO A 146 -5.57 15.34 28.87
C PRO A 146 -6.30 16.62 29.23
N ASN A 147 -7.32 16.53 30.08
CA ASN A 147 -8.02 17.69 30.65
C ASN A 147 -7.16 18.57 31.59
N THR A 148 -5.92 18.17 31.87
CA THR A 148 -4.97 18.90 32.72
C THR A 148 -4.03 19.83 31.94
N VAL A 149 -4.10 19.83 30.59
CA VAL A 149 -3.23 20.66 29.75
C VAL A 149 -3.73 22.10 29.65
N SER A 150 -2.82 23.06 29.41
CA SER A 150 -3.16 24.48 29.25
C SER A 150 -3.42 24.91 27.80
N GLY A 151 -3.27 23.98 26.86
CA GLY A 151 -3.53 24.17 25.43
C GLY A 151 -3.23 22.89 24.66
N ASN A 152 -3.74 22.81 23.44
CA ASN A 152 -3.58 21.65 22.56
C ASN A 152 -3.31 22.09 21.10
N ALA A 153 -2.69 21.19 20.33
CA ALA A 153 -2.59 21.33 18.88
C ALA A 153 -3.70 20.50 18.22
N PHE A 154 -4.56 21.17 17.47
CA PHE A 154 -5.66 20.56 16.72
C PHE A 154 -5.28 20.44 15.25
N GLY A 155 -5.47 19.26 14.69
CA GLY A 155 -5.32 18.99 13.27
C GLY A 155 -6.56 19.44 12.52
N TRP A 156 -6.40 19.73 11.24
CA TRP A 156 -7.52 20.04 10.36
C TRP A 156 -7.30 19.47 8.97
N ALA A 157 -8.40 19.15 8.30
CA ALA A 157 -8.43 18.67 6.93
C ALA A 157 -9.60 19.30 6.15
N PHE A 158 -9.43 19.45 4.84
CA PHE A 158 -10.42 20.02 3.94
C PHE A 158 -10.31 19.38 2.56
N SER A 159 -11.45 19.12 1.93
CA SER A 159 -11.59 18.65 0.56
C SER A 159 -12.66 19.45 -0.15
N THR A 160 -12.42 19.81 -1.41
CA THR A 160 -13.46 20.34 -2.30
C THR A 160 -14.34 19.23 -2.89
N ASP A 161 -13.83 18.01 -2.97
CA ASP A 161 -14.53 16.87 -3.54
C ASP A 161 -15.52 16.28 -2.54
N ALA A 162 -16.69 15.90 -3.05
CA ALA A 162 -17.77 15.33 -2.26
C ALA A 162 -17.47 13.91 -1.78
N PRO A 163 -17.91 13.54 -0.56
CA PRO A 163 -17.96 12.14 -0.15
C PRO A 163 -18.80 11.30 -1.13
N ALA A 164 -18.43 10.03 -1.31
CA ALA A 164 -19.08 9.15 -2.29
C ALA A 164 -20.58 8.93 -2.00
N ALA A 165 -20.98 8.90 -0.73
CA ALA A 165 -22.37 8.74 -0.28
C ALA A 165 -22.72 9.82 0.75
N PRO A 166 -22.96 11.08 0.34
CA PRO A 166 -23.03 12.23 1.25
C PRO A 166 -24.20 12.14 2.25
N SER A 167 -25.20 11.30 2.04
CA SER A 167 -26.29 11.09 2.99
C SER A 167 -25.97 10.07 4.11
N SER A 168 -24.79 9.45 4.12
CA SER A 168 -24.41 8.40 5.08
C SER A 168 -23.29 8.87 6.00
N GLU A 169 -23.49 8.74 7.32
CA GLU A 169 -22.45 9.02 8.31
C GLU A 169 -21.25 8.07 8.22
N GLU A 170 -21.40 6.90 7.57
CA GLU A 170 -20.35 5.90 7.34
C GLU A 170 -19.61 6.11 6.01
N THR A 171 -20.00 7.11 5.20
CA THR A 171 -19.43 7.32 3.87
C THR A 171 -17.92 7.33 3.88
N ALA A 172 -17.31 6.75 2.84
CA ALA A 172 -15.90 6.91 2.62
C ALA A 172 -15.58 8.38 2.28
N LEU A 173 -14.50 8.88 2.85
CA LEU A 173 -13.94 10.19 2.60
C LEU A 173 -12.78 10.03 1.62
N ASN A 174 -12.82 10.74 0.49
CA ASN A 174 -11.66 10.89 -0.39
C ASN A 174 -10.51 11.61 0.35
N MET A 175 -9.30 11.57 -0.18
CA MET A 175 -8.17 12.27 0.43
C MET A 175 -8.41 13.80 0.44
N HIS A 176 -8.05 14.45 1.55
CA HIS A 176 -8.15 15.90 1.69
C HIS A 176 -7.19 16.65 0.74
N THR A 177 -7.65 17.77 0.16
CA THR A 177 -6.85 18.67 -0.69
C THR A 177 -6.06 19.71 0.12
N GLY A 178 -6.42 19.90 1.39
CA GLY A 178 -5.71 20.76 2.33
C GLY A 178 -5.74 20.17 3.74
N PHE A 179 -4.64 20.33 4.48
CA PHE A 179 -4.53 19.89 5.86
C PHE A 179 -3.45 20.67 6.61
N GLY A 180 -3.50 20.61 7.93
CA GLY A 180 -2.49 21.20 8.79
C GLY A 180 -2.82 21.03 10.26
N ALA A 181 -2.15 21.80 11.12
CA ALA A 181 -2.44 21.86 12.54
C ALA A 181 -2.29 23.27 13.08
N PHE A 182 -3.07 23.61 14.09
CA PHE A 182 -3.04 24.90 14.77
C PHE A 182 -3.11 24.73 16.29
N ALA A 183 -2.54 25.68 17.02
CA ALA A 183 -2.53 25.69 18.47
C ALA A 183 -3.70 26.51 19.04
N VAL A 184 -4.32 25.97 20.09
CA VAL A 184 -5.29 26.66 20.93
C VAL A 184 -4.75 26.68 22.36
N ILE A 185 -4.63 27.89 22.93
CA ILE A 185 -4.32 28.08 24.36
C ILE A 185 -5.66 28.17 25.09
N PHE A 186 -5.94 27.20 25.97
CA PHE A 186 -7.28 27.06 26.57
C PHE A 186 -7.66 28.21 27.50
N ALA A 187 -6.68 28.91 28.07
CA ALA A 187 -6.94 30.13 28.83
C ALA A 187 -7.53 31.28 27.97
N ASN A 188 -7.35 31.23 26.64
CA ASN A 188 -7.90 32.22 25.71
C ASN A 188 -9.23 31.77 25.09
N SER A 189 -9.52 30.47 25.08
CA SER A 189 -10.78 29.90 24.59
C SER A 189 -11.81 29.67 25.70
N SER A 190 -11.43 29.85 26.97
CA SER A 190 -12.31 29.60 28.11
C SER A 190 -13.30 30.75 28.33
N SER A 191 -14.53 30.41 28.68
CA SER A 191 -15.58 31.40 28.94
C SER A 191 -16.56 30.97 30.03
N ALA A 192 -16.96 31.93 30.88
CA ALA A 192 -18.05 31.75 31.84
C ALA A 192 -19.42 31.54 31.16
N SER A 193 -19.56 31.91 29.88
CA SER A 193 -20.77 31.69 29.08
C SER A 193 -20.82 30.29 28.44
N TYR A 194 -19.78 29.46 28.61
CA TYR A 194 -19.69 28.14 27.99
C TYR A 194 -20.94 27.28 28.24
N ASP A 195 -21.38 27.14 29.49
CA ASP A 195 -22.55 26.30 29.82
C ASP A 195 -23.83 26.82 29.16
N THR A 196 -23.94 28.14 28.98
CA THR A 196 -25.06 28.75 28.26
C THR A 196 -25.00 28.37 26.79
N TRP A 197 -23.83 28.50 26.15
CA TRP A 197 -23.64 28.14 24.74
C TRP A 197 -23.85 26.65 24.49
N ALA A 198 -23.31 25.80 25.36
CA ALA A 198 -23.45 24.34 25.26
C ALA A 198 -24.91 23.89 25.41
N SER A 199 -25.71 24.61 26.21
CA SER A 199 -27.15 24.32 26.37
C SER A 199 -27.98 24.55 25.10
N TRP A 200 -27.42 25.23 24.08
CA TRP A 200 -28.07 25.43 22.78
C TRP A 200 -27.92 24.22 21.86
N ALA A 201 -27.14 23.23 22.26
CA ALA A 201 -27.00 22.00 21.51
C ALA A 201 -28.27 21.16 21.66
N GLU A 202 -28.88 20.80 20.53
CA GLU A 202 -30.08 19.98 20.48
C GLU A 202 -29.75 18.67 19.76
N ALA A 203 -30.21 17.54 20.32
CA ALA A 203 -30.10 16.27 19.63
C ALA A 203 -30.93 16.30 18.35
N VAL A 204 -30.28 16.16 17.20
CA VAL A 204 -31.00 16.01 15.93
C VAL A 204 -31.67 14.64 15.94
N PRO A 205 -33.00 14.55 15.71
CA PRO A 205 -33.64 13.26 15.55
C PRO A 205 -32.99 12.51 14.39
N ALA A 206 -32.59 11.25 14.61
CA ALA A 206 -32.16 10.36 13.54
C ALA A 206 -33.15 10.46 12.38
N VAL A 207 -32.66 10.83 11.19
CA VAL A 207 -33.49 10.96 10.00
C VAL A 207 -34.00 9.56 9.65
N THR A 208 -35.21 9.25 10.09
CA THR A 208 -36.00 8.21 9.46
C THR A 208 -36.32 8.71 8.06
N THR A 209 -35.83 7.96 7.08
CA THR A 209 -36.04 8.17 5.65
C THR A 209 -37.50 8.52 5.35
N PRO A 210 -37.81 9.70 4.77
CA PRO A 210 -39.13 9.96 4.22
C PRO A 210 -39.28 9.11 2.96
N ILE A 211 -40.20 8.14 3.01
CA ILE A 211 -40.73 7.50 1.80
C ILE A 211 -41.33 8.61 0.94
N ALA A 212 -40.90 8.66 -0.32
CA ALA A 212 -41.32 9.65 -1.30
C ALA A 212 -42.85 9.79 -1.37
N GLY A 213 -43.29 11.05 -1.37
CA GLY A 213 -44.69 11.45 -1.50
C GLY A 213 -45.32 10.97 -2.81
N ASN A 214 -46.55 10.53 -2.65
CA ASN A 214 -47.42 9.84 -3.60
C ASN A 214 -47.85 10.75 -4.78
N GLY A 215 -47.39 10.43 -5.99
CA GLY A 215 -48.00 10.86 -7.25
C GLY A 215 -49.13 9.90 -7.62
N THR A 216 -50.35 10.39 -7.69
CA THR A 216 -51.59 9.63 -7.93
C THR A 216 -51.59 8.85 -9.26
N SER A 217 -51.79 7.53 -9.22
CA SER A 217 -52.82 6.81 -10.00
C SER A 217 -52.92 5.31 -9.65
N SER A 218 -54.15 4.93 -9.25
CA SER A 218 -54.80 3.60 -9.20
C SER A 218 -54.03 2.32 -9.55
N SER A 219 -53.97 1.36 -8.62
CA SER A 219 -54.89 0.18 -8.59
C SER A 219 -54.56 -0.78 -7.43
N ASN A 220 -55.60 -1.26 -6.76
CA ASN A 220 -55.61 -2.16 -5.60
C ASN A 220 -54.85 -3.48 -5.81
N ALA A 221 -54.02 -3.88 -4.82
CA ALA A 221 -54.05 -5.22 -4.25
C ALA A 221 -53.34 -5.23 -2.88
N THR A 222 -54.09 -5.61 -1.86
CA THR A 222 -53.69 -5.74 -0.45
C THR A 222 -52.73 -6.94 -0.28
N VAL A 223 -51.55 -6.73 0.30
CA VAL A 223 -50.73 -7.79 0.91
C VAL A 223 -50.26 -7.29 2.26
N GLY A 224 -50.52 -8.09 3.30
CA GLY A 224 -50.28 -7.76 4.70
C GLY A 224 -48.81 -7.59 5.03
N VAL A 225 -48.53 -6.65 5.93
CA VAL A 225 -47.23 -6.43 6.54
C VAL A 225 -46.98 -7.56 7.55
N ASP A 226 -46.03 -8.43 7.24
CA ASP A 226 -45.37 -9.29 8.22
C ASP A 226 -44.22 -8.51 8.86
N THR A 227 -44.26 -8.40 10.18
CA THR A 227 -43.23 -7.77 11.00
C THR A 227 -42.11 -8.77 11.27
N GLY A 228 -41.15 -8.85 10.34
CA GLY A 228 -39.94 -9.64 10.49
C GLY A 228 -38.69 -8.85 10.10
N LYS A 229 -37.87 -8.49 11.09
CA LYS A 229 -36.47 -8.05 10.89
C LYS A 229 -35.67 -9.18 10.24
N ASN A 230 -35.50 -9.15 8.93
CA ASN A 230 -34.39 -9.83 8.26
C ASN A 230 -34.17 -9.23 6.86
N THR A 231 -33.51 -8.07 6.79
CA THR A 231 -33.02 -7.56 5.51
C THR A 231 -31.67 -8.21 5.22
N THR A 232 -31.68 -9.46 4.74
CA THR A 232 -30.61 -9.97 3.91
C THR A 232 -30.53 -9.06 2.68
N SER A 233 -29.51 -8.20 2.61
CA SER A 233 -29.12 -7.49 1.39
C SER A 233 -28.81 -8.55 0.34
N THR A 234 -29.70 -8.75 -0.64
CA THR A 234 -29.43 -9.64 -1.77
C THR A 234 -28.37 -8.98 -2.63
N ALA A 235 -27.23 -9.67 -2.84
CA ALA A 235 -26.16 -9.26 -3.74
C ALA A 235 -26.72 -8.73 -5.07
N PRO A 236 -26.16 -7.63 -5.63
CA PRO A 236 -26.52 -7.18 -6.98
C PRO A 236 -26.39 -8.36 -7.96
N ILE A 237 -27.40 -8.57 -8.81
CA ILE A 237 -27.36 -9.67 -9.79
C ILE A 237 -26.25 -9.36 -10.79
N ALA A 238 -25.15 -10.12 -10.71
CA ALA A 238 -24.02 -9.97 -11.63
C ALA A 238 -24.37 -10.54 -13.02
N THR A 239 -24.00 -9.81 -14.07
CA THR A 239 -24.18 -10.26 -15.46
C THR A 239 -22.95 -11.03 -15.94
N THR A 240 -23.13 -12.25 -16.43
CA THR A 240 -22.01 -13.04 -16.96
C THR A 240 -21.67 -12.61 -18.38
N LEU A 241 -20.40 -12.26 -18.63
CA LEU A 241 -19.92 -11.93 -19.97
C LEU A 241 -19.65 -13.20 -20.80
N ASN A 242 -19.91 -13.10 -22.11
CA ASN A 242 -19.65 -14.20 -23.06
C ASN A 242 -18.16 -14.34 -23.42
N THR A 243 -17.36 -13.29 -23.26
CA THR A 243 -15.93 -13.31 -23.56
C THR A 243 -15.17 -14.01 -22.43
N THR A 244 -14.23 -14.87 -22.80
CA THR A 244 -13.41 -15.64 -21.85
C THR A 244 -11.92 -15.55 -22.18
N TYR A 245 -11.09 -15.70 -21.16
CA TYR A 245 -9.63 -15.51 -21.26
C TYR A 245 -8.86 -16.71 -20.75
N ASP A 246 -7.67 -16.96 -21.28
CA ASP A 246 -6.76 -17.96 -20.72
C ASP A 246 -6.22 -17.49 -19.37
N TYR A 247 -5.99 -16.18 -19.23
CA TYR A 247 -5.56 -15.56 -17.99
C TYR A 247 -6.38 -14.31 -17.67
N ILE A 248 -6.82 -14.19 -16.43
CA ILE A 248 -7.37 -12.95 -15.87
C ILE A 248 -6.44 -12.48 -14.76
N ILE A 249 -5.91 -11.26 -14.86
CA ILE A 249 -5.06 -10.62 -13.87
C ILE A 249 -5.87 -9.53 -13.18
N ALA A 250 -6.04 -9.65 -11.87
CA ALA A 250 -6.80 -8.73 -11.03
C ALA A 250 -5.86 -7.72 -10.36
N GLY A 251 -5.73 -6.52 -10.94
CA GLY A 251 -4.90 -5.42 -10.46
C GLY A 251 -3.78 -5.09 -11.45
N ALA A 252 -3.71 -3.83 -11.88
CA ALA A 252 -2.67 -3.33 -12.79
C ALA A 252 -1.59 -2.53 -12.05
N GLY A 253 -1.20 -3.01 -10.87
CA GLY A 253 0.03 -2.58 -10.19
C GLY A 253 1.30 -3.04 -10.93
N PRO A 254 2.50 -2.81 -10.38
CA PRO A 254 3.75 -3.16 -11.03
C PRO A 254 3.86 -4.66 -11.36
N ALA A 255 3.49 -5.53 -10.41
CA ALA A 255 3.53 -6.98 -10.62
C ALA A 255 2.49 -7.46 -11.65
N GLY A 256 1.24 -6.97 -11.55
CA GLY A 256 0.17 -7.37 -12.47
C GLY A 256 0.45 -7.01 -13.93
N ILE A 257 1.01 -5.82 -14.18
CA ILE A 257 1.40 -5.41 -15.55
C ILE A 257 2.52 -6.32 -16.10
N ILE A 258 3.55 -6.62 -15.30
CA ILE A 258 4.65 -7.51 -15.70
C ILE A 258 4.11 -8.90 -16.03
N VAL A 259 3.31 -9.49 -15.14
CA VAL A 259 2.74 -10.83 -15.35
C VAL A 259 1.85 -10.84 -16.59
N ALA A 260 0.95 -9.86 -16.76
CA ALA A 260 0.06 -9.82 -17.90
C ALA A 260 0.81 -9.70 -19.24
N GLU A 261 1.89 -8.92 -19.29
CA GLU A 261 2.74 -8.80 -20.47
C GLU A 261 3.45 -10.12 -20.81
N ARG A 262 4.10 -10.75 -19.83
CA ARG A 262 4.79 -12.04 -20.01
C ARG A 262 3.85 -13.16 -20.42
N LEU A 263 2.64 -13.18 -19.87
CA LEU A 263 1.60 -14.12 -20.27
C LEU A 263 1.11 -13.85 -21.70
N ALA A 264 0.94 -12.59 -22.09
CA ALA A 264 0.56 -12.23 -23.45
C ALA A 264 1.65 -12.57 -24.48
N GLU A 265 2.94 -12.49 -24.11
CA GLU A 265 4.07 -12.94 -24.94
C GLU A 265 4.00 -14.43 -25.31
N SER A 266 3.37 -15.26 -24.47
CA SER A 266 3.17 -16.70 -24.76
C SER A 266 2.13 -16.98 -25.86
N GLY A 267 1.32 -15.98 -26.22
CA GLY A 267 0.21 -16.11 -27.17
C GLY A 267 -1.16 -16.42 -26.54
N ALA A 268 -1.24 -16.51 -25.21
CA ALA A 268 -2.48 -16.72 -24.48
C ALA A 268 -3.40 -15.49 -24.51
N GLU A 269 -4.73 -15.67 -24.46
CA GLU A 269 -5.67 -14.54 -24.30
C GLU A 269 -5.63 -14.03 -22.85
N VAL A 270 -5.24 -12.77 -22.67
CA VAL A 270 -4.99 -12.17 -21.36
C VAL A 270 -5.89 -10.96 -21.14
N LEU A 271 -6.61 -10.93 -20.01
CA LEU A 271 -7.30 -9.75 -19.51
C LEU A 271 -6.60 -9.20 -18.26
N LEU A 272 -6.21 -7.94 -18.30
CA LEU A 272 -5.76 -7.18 -17.13
C LEU A 272 -6.88 -6.26 -16.65
N ILE A 273 -7.28 -6.38 -15.38
CA ILE A 273 -8.36 -5.59 -14.78
C ILE A 273 -7.75 -4.61 -13.78
N GLU A 274 -8.17 -3.34 -13.83
CA GLU A 274 -7.75 -2.29 -12.92
C GLU A 274 -8.97 -1.54 -12.39
N ARG A 275 -8.97 -1.26 -11.09
CA ARG A 275 -10.08 -0.55 -10.44
C ARG A 275 -10.08 0.94 -10.71
N GLY A 276 -8.91 1.54 -10.90
CA GLY A 276 -8.77 2.96 -11.17
C GLY A 276 -8.64 3.30 -12.66
N ASP A 277 -8.45 4.59 -12.91
CA ASP A 277 -8.32 5.16 -14.24
C ASP A 277 -6.85 5.12 -14.75
N ALA A 278 -6.62 5.58 -15.97
CA ALA A 278 -5.30 5.73 -16.55
C ALA A 278 -4.48 6.81 -15.81
N SER A 279 -3.18 6.54 -15.65
CA SER A 279 -2.24 7.39 -14.91
C SER A 279 -1.45 8.36 -15.81
N THR A 280 -0.39 7.85 -16.44
CA THR A 280 0.48 8.61 -17.36
C THR A 280 -0.25 9.07 -18.61
N TYR A 281 0.23 10.15 -19.24
CA TYR A 281 -0.35 10.64 -20.49
C TYR A 281 -0.38 9.56 -21.58
N ALA A 282 0.73 8.81 -21.72
CA ALA A 282 0.91 7.74 -22.70
C ALA A 282 -0.03 6.54 -22.46
N SER A 283 -0.46 6.30 -21.21
CA SER A 283 -1.39 5.23 -20.89
C SER A 283 -2.86 5.63 -21.07
N GLY A 284 -3.14 6.92 -21.28
CA GLY A 284 -4.48 7.47 -21.48
C GLY A 284 -4.89 8.55 -20.47
N GLY A 285 -4.06 8.82 -19.46
CA GLY A 285 -4.35 9.80 -18.42
C GLY A 285 -4.43 11.22 -18.98
N ARG A 286 -5.36 12.03 -18.44
CA ARG A 286 -5.62 13.40 -18.92
C ARG A 286 -5.63 14.46 -17.82
N ALA A 287 -5.24 14.09 -16.59
CA ALA A 287 -4.91 15.03 -15.52
C ALA A 287 -3.55 15.70 -15.82
N VAL A 288 -3.51 16.51 -16.88
CA VAL A 288 -2.27 17.14 -17.38
C VAL A 288 -1.83 18.30 -16.51
N GLU A 289 -0.53 18.57 -16.52
CA GLU A 289 0.06 19.71 -15.82
C GLU A 289 -0.35 21.03 -16.49
N SER A 290 -0.64 22.07 -15.69
CA SER A 290 -1.07 23.38 -16.19
C SER A 290 -0.02 24.07 -17.09
N TRP A 291 1.25 23.72 -16.91
CA TRP A 291 2.39 24.22 -17.67
C TRP A 291 2.80 23.27 -18.82
N ASN A 292 2.20 22.08 -18.93
CA ASN A 292 2.52 21.11 -19.97
C ASN A 292 1.38 20.11 -20.25
N GLU A 293 0.73 20.26 -21.41
CA GLU A 293 -0.42 19.43 -21.84
C GLU A 293 -0.05 18.01 -22.33
N THR A 294 1.24 17.62 -22.29
CA THR A 294 1.72 16.32 -22.81
C THR A 294 2.15 15.36 -21.72
N VAL A 295 2.08 15.77 -20.45
CA VAL A 295 2.43 14.96 -19.28
C VAL A 295 1.36 15.14 -18.21
N THR A 296 1.13 14.09 -17.42
CA THR A 296 0.35 14.18 -16.19
C THR A 296 1.25 14.36 -14.98
N GLN A 297 0.66 14.66 -13.83
CA GLN A 297 1.36 14.70 -12.55
C GLN A 297 2.18 13.43 -12.23
N TYR A 298 1.75 12.28 -12.75
CA TYR A 298 2.43 11.01 -12.49
C TYR A 298 3.66 10.83 -13.39
N ASP A 299 3.69 11.48 -14.56
CA ASP A 299 4.83 11.42 -15.50
C ASP A 299 6.04 12.20 -14.98
N VAL A 300 5.82 13.35 -14.32
CA VAL A 300 6.87 14.30 -13.91
C VAL A 300 7.57 13.83 -12.61
N PRO A 301 8.86 13.44 -12.64
CA PRO A 301 9.53 12.91 -11.45
C PRO A 301 9.51 13.83 -10.23
N ALA A 302 9.64 15.14 -10.44
CA ALA A 302 9.62 16.13 -9.36
C ALA A 302 8.29 16.18 -8.61
N MET A 303 7.16 15.83 -9.25
CA MET A 303 5.84 15.85 -8.63
C MET A 303 5.61 14.70 -7.64
N ALA A 304 6.52 13.73 -7.54
CA ALA A 304 6.39 12.56 -6.68
C ALA A 304 6.17 12.85 -5.18
N TYR A 305 6.55 14.04 -4.70
CA TYR A 305 6.30 14.50 -3.32
C TYR A 305 5.14 15.50 -3.19
N TYR A 306 4.55 15.89 -4.31
CA TYR A 306 3.60 17.01 -4.41
C TYR A 306 2.28 16.61 -5.07
N LEU A 307 2.00 15.31 -5.23
CA LEU A 307 0.73 14.81 -5.78
C LEU A 307 -0.48 15.34 -5.01
N SER A 308 -0.36 15.51 -3.69
CA SER A 308 -1.41 16.13 -2.84
C SER A 308 -1.71 17.60 -3.19
N THR A 309 -0.92 18.23 -4.06
CA THR A 309 -1.15 19.61 -4.53
C THR A 309 -1.72 19.67 -5.94
N ALA A 310 -1.84 18.53 -6.61
CA ALA A 310 -2.38 18.47 -7.96
C ALA A 310 -3.90 18.61 -7.98
N GLY A 311 -4.45 18.97 -9.15
CA GLY A 311 -5.88 19.20 -9.32
C GLY A 311 -6.75 17.93 -9.35
N VAL A 312 -6.15 16.75 -9.31
CA VAL A 312 -6.85 15.45 -9.26
C VAL A 312 -6.22 14.62 -8.15
N THR A 313 -7.03 14.15 -7.21
CA THR A 313 -6.61 13.43 -5.98
C THR A 313 -7.33 12.10 -5.76
N ASN A 314 -7.98 11.53 -6.79
CA ASN A 314 -8.72 10.27 -6.70
C ASN A 314 -7.85 9.02 -6.94
N GLU A 315 -6.52 9.16 -6.98
CA GLU A 315 -5.56 8.08 -7.17
C GLU A 315 -5.39 7.15 -5.97
N TYR A 316 -5.95 7.48 -4.81
CA TYR A 316 -5.79 6.72 -3.58
C TYR A 316 -6.95 5.76 -3.35
N CYS A 317 -6.64 4.56 -2.88
CA CYS A 317 -7.64 3.61 -2.41
C CYS A 317 -8.30 4.15 -1.13
N THR A 318 -9.63 4.08 -1.06
CA THR A 318 -10.43 4.56 0.08
C THR A 318 -10.90 3.43 1.00
N ASP A 319 -10.50 2.20 0.71
CA ASP A 319 -11.02 0.97 1.30
C ASP A 319 -9.90 0.01 1.72
N THR A 320 -8.69 0.55 1.94
CA THR A 320 -7.52 -0.19 2.40
C THR A 320 -7.12 0.21 3.81
N ALA A 321 -6.41 -0.67 4.52
CA ALA A 321 -5.94 -0.41 5.90
C ALA A 321 -4.94 0.75 6.00
N ASP A 322 -4.17 1.00 4.93
CA ASP A 322 -3.26 2.14 4.78
C ASP A 322 -3.26 2.64 3.32
N MET A 323 -2.50 3.69 3.03
CA MET A 323 -2.36 4.33 1.73
C MET A 323 -1.91 3.33 0.64
N ALA A 324 -2.72 3.22 -0.40
CA ALA A 324 -2.42 2.47 -1.61
C ALA A 324 -2.89 3.24 -2.85
N GLY A 325 -2.24 3.01 -3.99
CA GLY A 325 -2.63 3.62 -5.26
C GLY A 325 -3.68 2.77 -5.99
N CYS A 326 -4.80 3.39 -6.35
CA CYS A 326 -5.94 2.83 -7.07
C CYS A 326 -6.08 3.49 -8.45
N LEU A 327 -5.10 3.24 -9.31
CA LEU A 327 -4.98 3.73 -10.68
C LEU A 327 -4.07 2.78 -11.48
N LEU A 328 -4.05 2.91 -12.81
CA LEU A 328 -3.16 2.12 -13.65
C LEU A 328 -1.68 2.32 -13.26
N GLY A 329 -1.01 1.25 -12.83
CA GLY A 329 0.34 1.27 -12.25
C GLY A 329 0.36 1.19 -10.71
N GLY A 330 -0.79 1.32 -10.07
CA GLY A 330 -1.00 1.24 -8.62
C GLY A 330 -0.07 2.17 -7.85
N SER A 331 0.40 1.71 -6.68
CA SER A 331 1.29 2.49 -5.81
C SER A 331 2.61 2.94 -6.47
N SER A 332 3.01 2.36 -7.61
CA SER A 332 4.22 2.81 -8.33
C SER A 332 4.06 4.21 -8.96
N MET A 333 2.82 4.67 -9.17
CA MET A 333 2.53 5.99 -9.72
C MET A 333 2.49 7.09 -8.65
N ILE A 334 2.17 6.72 -7.40
CA ILE A 334 2.05 7.65 -6.28
C ILE A 334 3.28 7.64 -5.34
N ASN A 335 4.25 6.78 -5.59
CA ASN A 335 5.44 6.67 -4.74
C ASN A 335 6.51 7.73 -5.06
N ALA A 336 7.51 7.81 -4.18
CA ALA A 336 8.65 8.70 -4.29
C ALA A 336 9.79 8.20 -5.19
N LEU A 337 9.50 7.32 -6.16
CA LEU A 337 10.39 6.81 -7.22
C LEU A 337 11.58 5.94 -6.77
N MET A 338 11.81 5.74 -5.48
CA MET A 338 13.00 5.03 -4.98
C MET A 338 13.15 3.62 -5.56
N PHE A 339 14.24 3.36 -6.26
CA PHE A 339 14.49 2.15 -7.03
C PHE A 339 15.72 1.41 -6.52
N VAL A 340 15.66 1.00 -5.26
CA VAL A 340 16.74 0.27 -4.61
C VAL A 340 16.72 -1.17 -5.10
N ARG A 341 17.70 -1.56 -5.93
CA ARG A 341 17.86 -2.96 -6.34
C ARG A 341 18.12 -3.82 -5.09
N PRO A 342 17.43 -4.97 -4.94
CA PRO A 342 17.64 -5.84 -3.79
C PRO A 342 19.06 -6.37 -3.79
N GLN A 343 19.62 -6.56 -2.59
CA GLN A 343 20.83 -7.37 -2.45
C GLN A 343 20.46 -8.85 -2.57
N GLU A 344 21.43 -9.69 -2.92
CA GLU A 344 21.22 -11.15 -3.05
C GLU A 344 20.61 -11.74 -1.77
N ARG A 345 21.09 -11.25 -0.62
CA ARG A 345 20.61 -11.64 0.70
C ARG A 345 19.11 -11.42 0.93
N ASP A 346 18.50 -10.43 0.28
CA ASP A 346 17.06 -10.17 0.41
C ASP A 346 16.24 -11.37 -0.11
N PHE A 347 16.77 -12.14 -1.08
CA PHE A 347 16.23 -13.42 -1.51
C PHE A 347 16.84 -14.60 -0.73
N ASP A 348 18.13 -14.56 -0.42
CA ASP A 348 18.81 -15.72 0.16
C ASP A 348 18.47 -16.02 1.62
N ASP A 349 18.04 -15.04 2.42
CA ASP A 349 17.69 -15.27 3.84
C ASP A 349 16.33 -15.99 3.98
N LYS A 350 15.22 -15.28 3.76
CA LYS A 350 13.87 -15.76 4.13
C LYS A 350 13.06 -16.36 2.99
N TRP A 351 13.46 -16.22 1.72
CA TRP A 351 12.72 -16.85 0.63
C TRP A 351 12.99 -18.36 0.59
N PRO A 352 12.02 -19.19 0.19
CA PRO A 352 12.23 -20.62 0.07
C PRO A 352 13.19 -21.00 -1.08
N THR A 353 13.74 -22.22 -1.05
CA THR A 353 14.49 -22.79 -2.18
C THR A 353 13.65 -22.76 -3.46
N GLY A 354 14.25 -22.37 -4.60
CA GLY A 354 13.52 -22.10 -5.84
C GLY A 354 13.14 -20.63 -6.03
N TRP A 355 13.46 -19.80 -5.04
CA TRP A 355 13.34 -18.33 -5.03
C TRP A 355 14.58 -17.63 -4.44
N LYS A 356 15.67 -18.36 -4.22
CA LYS A 356 16.95 -17.78 -3.80
C LYS A 356 17.48 -16.87 -4.92
N TRP A 357 18.47 -16.02 -4.64
CA TRP A 357 18.99 -15.11 -5.65
C TRP A 357 19.44 -15.85 -6.92
N SER A 358 20.07 -17.01 -6.76
CA SER A 358 20.47 -17.89 -7.87
C SER A 358 19.30 -18.33 -8.77
N ASP A 359 18.08 -18.40 -8.23
CA ASP A 359 16.88 -18.82 -8.94
C ASP A 359 16.21 -17.65 -9.67
N VAL A 360 16.33 -16.43 -9.14
CA VAL A 360 15.65 -15.23 -9.66
C VAL A 360 16.56 -14.26 -10.43
N SER A 361 17.88 -14.43 -10.38
CA SER A 361 18.86 -13.52 -11.00
C SER A 361 18.62 -13.30 -12.49
N SER A 362 18.30 -14.34 -13.26
CA SER A 362 17.96 -14.22 -14.68
C SER A 362 16.69 -13.41 -14.94
N SER A 363 15.71 -13.48 -14.04
CA SER A 363 14.50 -12.65 -14.08
C SER A 363 14.82 -11.20 -13.72
N ALA A 364 15.74 -10.99 -12.76
CA ALA A 364 16.23 -9.66 -12.42
C ALA A 364 16.99 -9.01 -13.60
N GLU A 365 17.84 -9.76 -14.30
CA GLU A 365 18.54 -9.28 -15.50
C GLU A 365 17.55 -8.85 -16.59
N SER A 366 16.56 -9.71 -16.91
CA SER A 366 15.53 -9.38 -17.91
C SER A 366 14.69 -8.16 -17.50
N PHE A 367 14.39 -8.03 -16.21
CA PHE A 367 13.71 -6.85 -15.67
C PHE A 367 14.52 -5.57 -15.86
N TYR A 368 15.78 -5.57 -15.44
CA TYR A 368 16.62 -4.38 -15.48
C TYR A 368 17.05 -3.98 -16.89
N GLU A 369 17.02 -4.90 -17.86
CA GLU A 369 17.17 -4.55 -19.28
C GLU A 369 16.02 -3.65 -19.76
N ARG A 370 14.78 -3.93 -19.31
CA ARG A 370 13.58 -3.16 -19.67
C ARG A 370 13.39 -1.92 -18.79
N ASN A 371 13.77 -2.00 -17.52
CA ASN A 371 13.54 -0.96 -16.52
C ASN A 371 14.80 -0.75 -15.64
N PRO A 372 15.84 -0.08 -16.17
CA PRO A 372 17.16 -0.04 -15.53
C PRO A 372 17.21 0.86 -14.27
N GLY A 373 16.38 1.90 -14.21
CA GLY A 373 16.51 2.99 -13.24
C GLY A 373 17.76 3.85 -13.47
N THR A 374 17.94 4.90 -12.68
CA THR A 374 19.07 5.83 -12.81
C THR A 374 19.40 6.56 -11.51
N ILE A 375 20.67 6.97 -11.35
CA ILE A 375 21.14 7.91 -10.32
C ILE A 375 21.51 9.29 -10.92
N SER A 376 21.23 9.49 -12.21
CA SER A 376 21.55 10.70 -12.98
C SER A 376 20.54 10.85 -14.14
N PRO A 377 19.30 11.27 -13.86
CA PRO A 377 18.22 11.22 -14.85
C PRO A 377 18.27 12.32 -15.92
N SER A 378 19.00 13.41 -15.68
CA SER A 378 19.10 14.54 -16.62
C SER A 378 19.99 14.20 -17.81
N LYS A 379 19.47 14.39 -19.04
CA LYS A 379 20.19 14.07 -20.30
C LYS A 379 21.43 14.93 -20.53
N ASP A 380 21.49 16.13 -19.94
CA ASP A 380 22.66 17.00 -19.96
C ASP A 380 23.83 16.52 -19.07
N GLY A 381 23.66 15.40 -18.36
CA GLY A 381 24.66 14.82 -17.46
C GLY A 381 24.86 15.58 -16.15
N GLN A 382 24.04 16.60 -15.88
CA GLN A 382 24.09 17.39 -14.65
C GLN A 382 23.15 16.81 -13.58
N ARG A 383 23.45 17.12 -12.33
CA ARG A 383 22.50 16.97 -11.22
C ARG A 383 22.14 18.35 -10.69
N TYR A 384 20.86 18.56 -10.45
CA TYR A 384 20.34 19.84 -9.97
C TYR A 384 20.10 19.78 -8.46
N ASP A 385 20.15 20.94 -7.80
CA ASP A 385 19.89 21.08 -6.35
C ASP A 385 20.81 20.22 -5.45
N GLN A 386 22.13 20.28 -5.68
CA GLN A 386 23.11 19.40 -5.02
C GLN A 386 23.57 19.84 -3.63
N GLY A 387 23.20 21.03 -3.15
CA GLY A 387 23.72 21.56 -1.88
C GLY A 387 23.48 20.61 -0.69
N ALA A 388 22.31 19.97 -0.62
CA ALA A 388 22.03 18.99 0.43
C ALA A 388 22.91 17.73 0.30
N TYR A 389 23.16 17.26 -0.92
CA TYR A 389 24.05 16.13 -1.18
C TYR A 389 25.48 16.45 -0.73
N ASP A 390 26.00 17.65 -1.02
CA ASP A 390 27.36 18.04 -0.66
C ASP A 390 27.57 18.07 0.87
N VAL A 391 26.57 18.60 1.60
CA VAL A 391 26.58 18.62 3.07
C VAL A 391 26.52 17.20 3.65
N LEU A 392 25.61 16.36 3.12
CA LEU A 392 25.36 15.00 3.61
C LEU A 392 26.50 14.03 3.27
N SER A 393 27.02 14.08 2.05
CA SER A 393 28.17 13.25 1.63
C SER A 393 29.38 13.55 2.50
N SER A 394 29.67 14.83 2.77
CA SER A 394 30.72 15.24 3.70
C SER A 394 30.45 14.77 5.14
N PHE A 395 29.20 14.84 5.61
CA PHE A 395 28.79 14.32 6.92
C PHE A 395 29.13 12.83 7.04
N PHE A 396 28.71 12.01 6.08
CA PHE A 396 28.93 10.57 6.10
C PHE A 396 30.42 10.21 5.91
N THR A 397 31.11 10.81 4.94
CA THR A 397 32.55 10.54 4.70
C THR A 397 33.41 10.89 5.91
N SER A 398 33.16 12.02 6.59
CA SER A 398 33.90 12.39 7.81
C SER A 398 33.71 11.41 8.98
N ASN A 399 32.67 10.58 8.92
CA ASN A 399 32.38 9.52 9.90
C ASN A 399 32.70 8.11 9.36
N GLY A 400 33.50 8.02 8.30
CA GLY A 400 34.06 6.77 7.79
C GLY A 400 33.17 6.00 6.82
N TRP A 401 32.08 6.58 6.35
CA TRP A 401 31.20 5.96 5.35
C TRP A 401 31.75 6.16 3.94
N SER A 402 31.40 5.25 3.04
CA SER A 402 31.88 5.29 1.64
C SER A 402 30.75 5.58 0.65
N SER A 403 31.09 6.28 -0.44
CA SER A 403 30.17 6.50 -1.55
C SER A 403 30.17 5.28 -2.47
N VAL A 404 28.99 4.88 -2.94
CA VAL A 404 28.78 3.78 -3.89
C VAL A 404 27.80 4.19 -4.99
N ASN A 405 27.81 3.47 -6.11
CA ASN A 405 26.69 3.50 -7.03
C ASN A 405 25.67 2.42 -6.61
N ALA A 406 24.56 2.83 -5.99
CA ALA A 406 23.59 1.89 -5.42
C ALA A 406 22.91 0.96 -6.46
N LEU A 407 22.94 1.29 -7.76
CA LEU A 407 22.39 0.44 -8.83
C LEU A 407 23.41 -0.58 -9.35
N GLU A 408 24.70 -0.21 -9.38
CA GLU A 408 25.79 -1.09 -9.85
C GLU A 408 26.31 -2.00 -8.74
N GLU A 409 26.20 -1.57 -7.48
CA GLU A 409 26.73 -2.28 -6.31
C GLU A 409 25.61 -2.62 -5.30
N PRO A 410 24.57 -3.37 -5.70
CA PRO A 410 23.39 -3.63 -4.86
C PRO A 410 23.73 -4.37 -3.56
N ASN A 411 24.78 -5.20 -3.54
CA ASN A 411 25.22 -5.93 -2.35
C ASN A 411 26.00 -5.07 -1.34
N LYS A 412 26.37 -3.83 -1.66
CA LYS A 412 27.00 -2.91 -0.70
C LYS A 412 25.93 -2.14 0.06
N LYS A 413 25.70 -2.52 1.33
CA LYS A 413 24.64 -1.97 2.20
C LYS A 413 25.09 -1.68 3.64
N THR A 414 26.39 -1.70 3.92
CA THR A 414 26.94 -1.43 5.26
C THR A 414 27.81 -0.18 5.23
N ASP A 415 27.43 0.87 5.96
CA ASP A 415 28.12 2.16 6.05
C ASP A 415 28.43 2.80 4.69
N VAL A 416 27.42 2.84 3.82
CA VAL A 416 27.51 3.41 2.47
C VAL A 416 26.45 4.47 2.22
N PHE A 417 26.74 5.40 1.30
CA PHE A 417 25.78 6.36 0.76
C PHE A 417 25.89 6.46 -0.76
N SER A 418 24.81 6.92 -1.39
CA SER A 418 24.71 7.08 -2.84
C SER A 418 23.88 8.31 -3.19
N HIS A 419 24.06 8.83 -4.39
CA HIS A 419 22.98 9.58 -5.03
C HIS A 419 21.71 8.70 -5.08
N PRO A 420 20.50 9.29 -5.00
CA PRO A 420 19.28 8.51 -4.93
C PRO A 420 19.10 7.65 -6.19
N PRO A 421 18.88 6.33 -6.05
CA PRO A 421 18.47 5.50 -7.17
C PRO A 421 16.98 5.71 -7.42
N TRP A 422 16.62 6.19 -8.61
CA TRP A 422 15.24 6.44 -9.01
C TRP A 422 14.77 5.52 -10.13
N ASN A 423 13.48 5.22 -10.12
CA ASN A 423 12.76 4.55 -11.19
C ASN A 423 12.36 5.60 -12.24
N ILE A 424 13.37 6.15 -12.91
CA ILE A 424 13.22 7.19 -13.93
C ILE A 424 13.92 6.70 -15.20
N GLN A 425 13.28 6.95 -16.33
CA GLN A 425 13.82 6.65 -17.66
C GLN A 425 13.38 7.76 -18.61
N ASP A 426 14.31 8.21 -19.46
CA ASP A 426 14.07 9.26 -20.45
C ASP A 426 13.51 10.58 -19.87
N GLY A 427 13.82 10.86 -18.60
CA GLY A 427 13.38 12.08 -17.90
C GLY A 427 11.99 12.00 -17.27
N LEU A 428 11.30 10.85 -17.39
CA LEU A 428 9.96 10.62 -16.85
C LEU A 428 9.97 9.53 -15.78
N ARG A 429 8.92 9.51 -14.94
CA ARG A 429 8.64 8.35 -14.07
C ARG A 429 8.55 7.10 -14.94
N ALA A 430 9.36 6.10 -14.63
CA ALA A 430 9.35 4.83 -15.34
C ALA A 430 8.48 3.79 -14.60
N GLY A 431 8.81 2.51 -14.75
CA GLY A 431 8.04 1.40 -14.23
C GLY A 431 7.13 0.76 -15.28
N PRO A 432 6.40 -0.30 -14.89
CA PRO A 432 5.73 -1.18 -15.86
C PRO A 432 4.69 -0.50 -16.75
N VAL A 433 4.12 0.64 -16.34
CA VAL A 433 3.21 1.43 -17.18
C VAL A 433 3.90 1.94 -18.46
N LEU A 434 5.18 2.31 -18.40
CA LEU A 434 5.95 2.79 -19.55
C LEU A 434 6.85 1.72 -20.17
N THR A 435 7.23 0.67 -19.43
CA THR A 435 8.19 -0.33 -19.92
C THR A 435 7.56 -1.66 -20.36
N TYR A 436 6.51 -2.13 -19.69
CA TYR A 436 5.87 -3.43 -19.99
C TYR A 436 4.52 -3.26 -20.68
N LEU A 437 3.65 -2.39 -20.17
CA LEU A 437 2.30 -2.22 -20.70
C LEU A 437 2.25 -1.87 -22.20
N PRO A 438 3.16 -1.04 -22.76
CA PRO A 438 3.16 -0.80 -24.21
C PRO A 438 3.45 -2.05 -25.04
N LEU A 439 4.31 -2.95 -24.53
CA LEU A 439 4.62 -4.23 -25.17
C LEU A 439 3.41 -5.18 -25.13
N ALA A 440 2.69 -5.21 -24.00
CA ALA A 440 1.43 -5.94 -23.87
C ALA A 440 0.36 -5.39 -24.83
N LYS A 441 0.13 -4.08 -24.84
CA LYS A 441 -0.85 -3.40 -25.72
C LYS A 441 -0.57 -3.60 -27.22
N ALA A 442 0.67 -3.89 -27.61
CA ALA A 442 1.01 -4.22 -28.99
C ALA A 442 0.57 -5.64 -29.41
N LYS A 443 0.18 -6.50 -28.46
CA LYS A 443 -0.32 -7.86 -28.70
C LYS A 443 -1.84 -7.84 -28.89
N LYS A 444 -2.34 -8.59 -29.89
CA LYS A 444 -3.78 -8.66 -30.19
C LYS A 444 -4.58 -9.47 -29.18
N ASN A 445 -3.91 -10.37 -28.48
CA ASN A 445 -4.42 -11.28 -27.44
C ASN A 445 -4.36 -10.66 -26.04
N PHE A 446 -4.01 -9.38 -25.90
CA PHE A 446 -4.01 -8.65 -24.65
C PHE A 446 -5.16 -7.65 -24.59
N HIS A 447 -5.88 -7.66 -23.48
CA HIS A 447 -7.03 -6.81 -23.22
C HIS A 447 -6.86 -6.16 -21.84
N ILE A 448 -7.32 -4.91 -21.70
CA ILE A 448 -7.31 -4.20 -20.43
C ILE A 448 -8.68 -3.59 -20.15
N GLN A 449 -9.14 -3.71 -18.92
CA GLN A 449 -10.39 -3.13 -18.44
C GLN A 449 -10.09 -2.26 -17.21
N LEU A 450 -10.15 -0.94 -17.38
CA LEU A 450 -10.00 0.05 -16.32
C LEU A 450 -11.33 0.28 -15.59
N ASN A 451 -11.31 1.04 -14.50
CA ASN A 451 -12.51 1.47 -13.77
C ASN A 451 -13.41 0.28 -13.35
N SER A 452 -12.78 -0.84 -12.98
CA SER A 452 -13.44 -2.11 -12.66
C SER A 452 -12.81 -2.78 -11.44
N THR A 453 -13.52 -2.79 -10.32
CA THR A 453 -13.04 -3.35 -9.06
C THR A 453 -13.31 -4.85 -9.00
N VAL A 454 -12.27 -5.68 -8.93
CA VAL A 454 -12.43 -7.12 -8.68
C VAL A 454 -12.86 -7.33 -7.22
N ILE A 455 -14.05 -7.91 -7.03
CA ILE A 455 -14.66 -8.13 -5.71
C ILE A 455 -14.26 -9.48 -5.13
N ARG A 456 -14.27 -10.53 -5.96
CA ARG A 456 -13.90 -11.91 -5.59
C ARG A 456 -13.52 -12.76 -6.81
N ALA A 457 -12.84 -13.86 -6.56
CA ALA A 457 -12.78 -15.00 -7.46
C ALA A 457 -14.08 -15.81 -7.36
N VAL A 458 -14.69 -16.13 -8.51
CA VAL A 458 -15.87 -16.99 -8.58
C VAL A 458 -15.39 -18.43 -8.65
N ARG A 459 -15.78 -19.26 -7.67
CA ARG A 459 -15.30 -20.64 -7.58
C ARG A 459 -16.37 -21.62 -7.17
N GLU A 460 -16.17 -22.87 -7.58
CA GLU A 460 -16.82 -24.06 -7.05
C GLU A 460 -15.74 -24.97 -6.49
N SER A 461 -15.76 -25.24 -5.19
CA SER A 461 -14.68 -25.96 -4.51
C SER A 461 -13.31 -25.35 -4.83
N SER A 462 -12.35 -26.13 -5.35
CA SER A 462 -10.98 -25.70 -5.66
C SER A 462 -10.81 -24.96 -6.99
N PHE A 463 -11.81 -25.01 -7.90
CA PHE A 463 -11.67 -24.45 -9.24
C PHE A 463 -12.29 -23.06 -9.34
N VAL A 464 -11.50 -22.08 -9.79
CA VAL A 464 -11.94 -20.72 -10.06
C VAL A 464 -12.41 -20.62 -11.52
N SER A 465 -13.71 -20.37 -11.71
CA SER A 465 -14.33 -20.23 -13.03
C SER A 465 -14.19 -18.82 -13.62
N GLY A 466 -13.88 -17.82 -12.80
CA GLY A 466 -13.74 -16.44 -13.23
C GLY A 466 -13.56 -15.47 -12.07
N VAL A 467 -13.81 -14.19 -12.34
CA VAL A 467 -13.84 -13.12 -11.33
C VAL A 467 -15.14 -12.34 -11.42
N GLU A 468 -15.64 -11.89 -10.26
CA GLU A 468 -16.74 -10.93 -10.18
C GLU A 468 -16.15 -9.52 -10.03
N VAL A 469 -16.56 -8.61 -10.91
CA VAL A 469 -16.13 -7.21 -10.92
C VAL A 469 -17.31 -6.28 -10.69
N GLU A 470 -17.06 -5.16 -10.05
CA GLU A 470 -17.98 -4.03 -9.89
C GLU A 470 -17.47 -2.83 -10.69
N LEU A 471 -18.33 -2.27 -11.53
CA LEU A 471 -18.03 -1.10 -12.35
C LEU A 471 -18.30 0.19 -11.57
N VAL A 472 -17.84 1.33 -12.09
CA VAL A 472 -18.05 2.66 -11.49
C VAL A 472 -19.53 3.04 -11.31
N ASP A 473 -20.45 2.46 -12.08
CA ASP A 473 -21.89 2.67 -11.94
C ASP A 473 -22.55 1.75 -10.88
N GLY A 474 -21.74 0.93 -10.20
CA GLY A 474 -22.19 -0.06 -9.21
C GLY A 474 -22.72 -1.36 -9.82
N SER A 475 -22.77 -1.49 -11.14
CA SER A 475 -23.18 -2.75 -11.78
C SER A 475 -22.10 -3.82 -11.65
N ARG A 476 -22.52 -5.09 -11.57
CA ARG A 476 -21.62 -6.23 -11.41
C ARG A 476 -21.58 -7.13 -12.63
N GLN A 477 -20.39 -7.65 -12.94
CA GLN A 477 -20.13 -8.56 -14.04
C GLN A 477 -19.31 -9.77 -13.59
N ILE A 478 -19.59 -10.94 -14.15
CA ILE A 478 -18.72 -12.12 -14.01
C ILE A 478 -17.96 -12.32 -15.33
N ILE A 479 -16.63 -12.37 -15.24
CA ILE A 479 -15.74 -12.61 -16.37
C ILE A 479 -15.09 -13.97 -16.18
N ASN A 480 -15.38 -14.90 -17.08
CA ASN A 480 -14.94 -16.30 -16.96
C ASN A 480 -13.57 -16.54 -17.58
N VAL A 481 -12.82 -17.47 -16.98
CA VAL A 481 -11.66 -18.08 -17.64
C VAL A 481 -12.10 -19.15 -18.63
N LYS A 482 -11.25 -19.45 -19.62
CA LYS A 482 -11.40 -20.62 -20.49
C LYS A 482 -11.16 -21.91 -19.70
N THR A 483 -11.51 -23.04 -20.32
CA THR A 483 -11.11 -24.36 -19.84
C THR A 483 -9.59 -24.45 -19.68
N GLY A 484 -9.10 -24.71 -18.46
CA GLY A 484 -7.67 -24.70 -18.13
C GLY A 484 -7.09 -23.30 -17.87
N GLY A 485 -7.91 -22.25 -17.92
CA GLY A 485 -7.47 -20.89 -17.65
C GLY A 485 -7.20 -20.62 -16.18
N LYS A 486 -6.50 -19.52 -15.91
CA LYS A 486 -5.94 -19.19 -14.58
C LYS A 486 -6.32 -17.76 -14.18
N VAL A 487 -6.49 -17.55 -12.88
CA VAL A 487 -6.69 -16.22 -12.30
C VAL A 487 -5.46 -15.86 -11.48
N VAL A 488 -4.90 -14.67 -11.71
CA VAL A 488 -3.79 -14.12 -10.93
C VAL A 488 -4.28 -12.89 -10.17
N LEU A 489 -4.24 -12.94 -8.84
CA LEU A 489 -4.50 -11.80 -7.99
C LEU A 489 -3.22 -10.97 -7.86
N ALA A 490 -3.33 -9.69 -8.21
CA ALA A 490 -2.25 -8.71 -8.16
C ALA A 490 -2.75 -7.38 -7.56
N GLY A 491 -3.68 -7.46 -6.59
CA GLY A 491 -4.33 -6.32 -5.94
C GLY A 491 -3.47 -5.61 -4.89
N GLY A 492 -2.30 -6.16 -4.57
CA GLY A 492 -1.38 -5.63 -3.57
C GLY A 492 -1.66 -6.13 -2.17
N ALA A 493 -0.66 -5.96 -1.28
CA ALA A 493 -0.68 -6.48 0.10
C ALA A 493 -1.90 -6.05 0.93
N LEU A 494 -2.53 -4.93 0.61
CA LEU A 494 -3.68 -4.40 1.34
C LEU A 494 -5.05 -4.73 0.73
N SER A 495 -5.11 -5.20 -0.54
CA SER A 495 -6.39 -5.50 -1.21
C SER A 495 -6.53 -6.98 -1.59
N THR A 496 -5.45 -7.67 -1.92
CA THR A 496 -5.47 -9.11 -2.24
C THR A 496 -6.09 -9.95 -1.10
N PRO A 497 -5.81 -9.69 0.19
CA PRO A 497 -6.48 -10.40 1.29
C PRO A 497 -8.00 -10.29 1.25
N ARG A 498 -8.56 -9.11 0.93
CA ARG A 498 -10.00 -8.93 0.77
C ARG A 498 -10.56 -9.78 -0.36
N ILE A 499 -9.90 -9.80 -1.52
CA ILE A 499 -10.37 -10.60 -2.67
C ILE A 499 -10.42 -12.08 -2.29
N LEU A 500 -9.40 -12.59 -1.59
CA LEU A 500 -9.37 -13.96 -1.09
C LEU A 500 -10.49 -14.24 -0.08
N ILE A 501 -10.68 -13.37 0.93
CA ILE A 501 -11.71 -13.55 1.97
C ILE A 501 -13.12 -13.49 1.36
N ASN A 502 -13.37 -12.55 0.43
CA ASN A 502 -14.62 -12.47 -0.34
C ASN A 502 -14.86 -13.69 -1.25
N SER A 503 -13.82 -14.51 -1.49
CA SER A 503 -13.89 -15.77 -2.23
C SER A 503 -14.04 -16.98 -1.29
N GLY A 504 -14.24 -16.77 0.02
CA GLY A 504 -14.27 -17.85 1.02
C GLY A 504 -12.91 -18.53 1.22
N ILE A 505 -11.82 -17.77 1.11
CA ILE A 505 -10.44 -18.22 1.34
C ILE A 505 -9.77 -17.30 2.36
N GLY A 506 -9.43 -17.82 3.53
CA GLY A 506 -8.88 -17.04 4.63
C GLY A 506 -9.39 -17.50 5.99
N PRO A 507 -9.07 -16.78 7.07
CA PRO A 507 -9.51 -17.15 8.42
C PRO A 507 -11.04 -17.19 8.52
N ALA A 508 -11.58 -18.23 9.15
CA ALA A 508 -13.02 -18.49 9.18
C ALA A 508 -13.84 -17.37 9.86
N ASP A 509 -13.27 -16.63 10.81
CA ASP A 509 -13.87 -15.45 11.43
C ASP A 509 -13.99 -14.29 10.42
N GLN A 510 -12.95 -14.03 9.61
CA GLN A 510 -12.98 -13.00 8.58
C GLN A 510 -13.99 -13.31 7.47
N ILE A 511 -14.12 -14.57 7.06
CA ILE A 511 -15.15 -14.98 6.10
C ILE A 511 -16.56 -14.76 6.68
N LYS A 512 -16.77 -15.02 7.98
CA LYS A 512 -18.05 -14.73 8.67
C LYS A 512 -18.32 -13.22 8.77
N THR A 513 -17.29 -12.39 8.95
CA THR A 513 -17.43 -10.93 8.89
C THR A 513 -17.99 -10.49 7.54
N VAL A 514 -17.46 -11.03 6.44
CA VAL A 514 -18.00 -10.76 5.09
C VAL A 514 -19.41 -11.33 4.92
N GLN A 515 -19.68 -12.55 5.40
CA GLN A 515 -20.98 -13.20 5.29
C GLN A 515 -22.11 -12.39 5.97
N SER A 516 -21.78 -11.71 7.07
CA SER A 516 -22.72 -10.87 7.82
C SER A 516 -22.66 -9.37 7.46
N GLY A 517 -21.75 -9.00 6.55
CA GLY A 517 -21.45 -7.62 6.18
C GLY A 517 -22.33 -7.05 5.07
N SER A 518 -22.05 -5.81 4.68
CA SER A 518 -22.81 -5.03 3.69
C SER A 518 -22.28 -5.14 2.25
N VAL A 519 -21.09 -5.75 2.04
CA VAL A 519 -20.46 -5.93 0.72
C VAL A 519 -21.33 -6.75 -0.25
N ALA A 520 -22.26 -7.55 0.30
CA ALA A 520 -23.23 -8.33 -0.45
C ALA A 520 -22.55 -9.19 -1.54
N VAL A 521 -21.63 -10.07 -1.13
CA VAL A 521 -20.97 -11.04 -2.01
C VAL A 521 -21.61 -12.42 -1.88
N THR A 522 -21.62 -13.19 -2.96
CA THR A 522 -22.02 -14.61 -2.91
C THR A 522 -20.83 -15.47 -2.51
N LEU A 523 -20.77 -15.86 -1.25
CA LEU A 523 -19.76 -16.79 -0.74
C LEU A 523 -20.07 -18.24 -1.15
N PRO A 524 -19.05 -19.09 -1.33
CA PRO A 524 -19.24 -20.54 -1.40
C PRO A 524 -19.87 -21.09 -0.12
N ASP A 525 -20.47 -22.28 -0.20
CA ASP A 525 -20.97 -23.01 0.96
C ASP A 525 -19.88 -23.12 2.04
N GLN A 526 -20.25 -23.02 3.31
CA GLN A 526 -19.27 -23.02 4.42
C GLN A 526 -18.36 -24.25 4.42
N ALA A 527 -18.87 -25.40 3.96
CA ALA A 527 -18.07 -26.62 3.81
C ALA A 527 -16.91 -26.44 2.80
N GLU A 528 -17.05 -25.56 1.81
CA GLU A 528 -16.06 -25.29 0.77
C GLU A 528 -15.09 -24.15 1.13
N TRP A 529 -15.18 -23.57 2.32
CA TRP A 529 -14.23 -22.56 2.76
C TRP A 529 -12.83 -23.15 2.88
N ILE A 530 -11.82 -22.38 2.48
CA ILE A 530 -10.42 -22.77 2.56
C ILE A 530 -9.77 -21.94 3.66
N ASP A 531 -9.48 -22.57 4.80
CA ASP A 531 -8.84 -21.91 5.93
C ASP A 531 -7.35 -21.73 5.65
N LEU A 532 -6.94 -20.47 5.48
CA LEU A 532 -5.57 -20.05 5.23
C LEU A 532 -5.26 -18.79 6.06
N PRO A 533 -3.99 -18.55 6.43
CA PRO A 533 -3.59 -17.40 7.24
C PRO A 533 -3.55 -16.09 6.43
N VAL A 534 -4.55 -15.85 5.59
CA VAL A 534 -4.70 -14.61 4.81
C VAL A 534 -4.80 -13.42 5.75
N GLY A 535 -4.02 -12.38 5.48
CA GLY A 535 -3.93 -11.16 6.29
C GLY A 535 -2.86 -11.20 7.37
N LYS A 536 -2.42 -12.39 7.81
CA LYS A 536 -1.39 -12.58 8.84
C LYS A 536 0.01 -12.34 8.31
N GLY A 537 0.94 -12.03 9.20
CA GLY A 537 2.35 -11.86 8.86
C GLY A 537 2.64 -10.58 8.07
N LEU A 538 1.76 -9.58 8.15
CA LEU A 538 1.95 -8.27 7.54
C LEU A 538 3.27 -7.68 8.05
N LYS A 539 4.09 -7.16 7.13
CA LYS A 539 5.30 -6.42 7.46
C LYS A 539 5.34 -5.10 6.71
N ASP A 540 5.92 -4.08 7.34
CA ASP A 540 6.21 -2.78 6.73
C ASP A 540 7.43 -2.15 7.41
N HIS A 541 8.09 -1.22 6.72
CA HIS A 541 9.21 -0.46 7.26
C HIS A 541 8.71 0.62 8.22
N PRO A 542 9.03 0.59 9.53
CA PRO A 542 8.80 1.77 10.38
C PRO A 542 9.77 2.88 9.97
N ILE A 543 9.24 4.07 9.69
CA ILE A 543 10.04 5.26 9.34
C ILE A 543 10.03 6.25 10.49
N ILE A 544 11.22 6.59 10.99
CA ILE A 544 11.40 7.77 11.85
C ILE A 544 11.94 8.93 11.01
N THR A 545 11.64 10.16 11.43
CA THR A 545 12.13 11.36 10.74
C THR A 545 12.96 12.21 11.70
N LEU A 546 14.23 12.42 11.35
CA LEU A 546 15.12 13.32 12.06
C LEU A 546 15.38 14.58 11.24
N LYS A 547 15.48 15.72 11.92
CA LYS A 547 15.84 17.00 11.34
C LYS A 547 17.17 17.47 11.93
N PHE A 548 18.00 18.03 11.08
CA PHE A 548 19.32 18.55 11.43
C PHE A 548 19.47 19.95 10.86
N LYS A 549 20.26 20.78 11.53
CA LYS A 549 20.74 22.05 11.01
C LYS A 549 22.11 21.90 10.38
N THR A 550 22.32 22.59 9.27
CA THR A 550 23.63 22.65 8.62
C THR A 550 24.50 23.68 9.33
N LYS A 551 25.81 23.39 9.46
CA LYS A 551 26.78 24.37 10.00
C LYS A 551 27.23 25.40 8.96
N THR A 552 27.05 25.08 7.68
CA THR A 552 27.27 25.97 6.55
C THR A 552 25.92 26.33 5.94
N SER A 553 25.81 27.51 5.34
CA SER A 553 24.54 27.91 4.73
C SER A 553 24.17 26.97 3.59
N LEU A 554 22.91 26.52 3.58
CA LEU A 554 22.29 25.69 2.57
C LEU A 554 20.99 26.36 2.14
N SER A 555 20.85 26.63 0.85
CA SER A 555 19.57 27.09 0.28
C SER A 555 18.71 25.90 -0.11
N SER A 556 17.42 25.95 0.22
CA SER A 556 16.40 25.03 -0.27
C SER A 556 15.59 25.69 -1.37
N LEU A 557 15.09 24.90 -2.32
CA LEU A 557 14.14 25.37 -3.32
C LEU A 557 12.74 25.50 -2.73
N ASP A 558 11.98 26.50 -3.20
CA ASP A 558 10.56 26.63 -2.90
C ASP A 558 9.77 25.48 -3.56
N THR A 559 8.66 25.06 -2.95
CA THR A 559 7.74 24.06 -3.51
C THR A 559 7.27 24.41 -4.93
N THR A 560 7.09 25.70 -5.22
CA THR A 560 6.68 26.20 -6.55
C THR A 560 7.70 25.87 -7.65
N ALA A 561 8.98 25.69 -7.32
CA ALA A 561 9.98 25.27 -8.30
C ALA A 561 9.68 23.90 -8.93
N PHE A 562 8.82 23.10 -8.28
CA PHE A 562 8.41 21.77 -8.72
C PHE A 562 6.96 21.76 -9.27
N THR A 563 6.04 22.50 -8.64
CA THR A 563 4.60 22.47 -8.96
C THR A 563 4.17 23.55 -9.95
N ASP A 564 4.90 24.67 -10.05
CA ASP A 564 4.64 25.77 -10.99
C ASP A 564 5.98 26.28 -11.55
N PRO A 565 6.65 25.45 -12.37
CA PRO A 565 8.01 25.71 -12.79
C PRO A 565 8.12 26.92 -13.70
N THR A 566 9.22 27.66 -13.56
CA THR A 566 9.56 28.71 -14.54
C THR A 566 9.70 28.14 -15.95
N GLN A 567 9.50 28.98 -16.97
CA GLN A 567 9.65 28.58 -18.37
C GLN A 567 11.01 27.92 -18.66
N VAL A 568 12.09 28.36 -18.01
CA VAL A 568 13.43 27.77 -18.14
C VAL A 568 13.44 26.30 -17.70
N ASN A 569 12.82 25.99 -16.56
CA ASN A 569 12.74 24.62 -16.07
C ASN A 569 11.81 23.75 -16.94
N ALA A 570 10.72 24.32 -17.45
CA ALA A 570 9.83 23.65 -18.38
C ALA A 570 10.54 23.32 -19.71
N ASP A 571 11.32 24.27 -20.25
CA ASP A 571 12.11 24.08 -21.48
C ASP A 571 13.19 23.00 -21.29
N LEU A 572 13.88 22.97 -20.14
CA LEU A 572 14.84 21.91 -19.81
C LEU A 572 14.14 20.54 -19.74
N PHE A 573 12.98 20.48 -19.08
CA PHE A 573 12.20 19.25 -18.96
C PHE A 573 11.77 18.71 -20.34
N ALA A 574 11.37 19.59 -21.26
CA ALA A 574 11.04 19.21 -22.65
C ALA A 574 12.23 18.58 -23.40
N HIS A 575 13.47 18.84 -22.97
CA HIS A 575 14.70 18.22 -23.47
C HIS A 575 15.18 17.04 -22.60
N GLY A 576 14.35 16.56 -21.67
CA GLY A 576 14.68 15.47 -20.74
C GLY A 576 15.80 15.84 -19.75
N SER A 577 15.91 17.11 -19.38
CA SER A 577 16.95 17.62 -18.48
C SER A 577 16.36 18.53 -17.39
N GLY A 578 17.18 18.92 -16.41
CA GLY A 578 16.80 19.93 -15.42
C GLY A 578 16.29 19.38 -14.10
N LEU A 579 15.70 20.28 -13.30
CA LEU A 579 15.20 19.97 -11.97
C LEU A 579 14.03 18.98 -12.00
N LEU A 580 13.12 19.13 -12.97
CA LEU A 580 11.84 18.42 -13.00
C LEU A 580 11.96 16.93 -13.31
N VAL A 581 13.10 16.50 -13.89
CA VAL A 581 13.38 15.10 -14.21
C VAL A 581 14.00 14.32 -13.03
N GLN A 582 14.08 14.91 -11.84
CA GLN A 582 14.60 14.28 -10.62
C GLN A 582 13.52 14.16 -9.54
N GLY A 583 13.62 13.13 -8.69
CA GLY A 583 12.80 13.05 -7.47
C GLY A 583 13.22 14.05 -6.39
N GLY A 584 12.47 14.11 -5.29
CA GLY A 584 12.71 15.06 -4.19
C GLY A 584 13.88 14.72 -3.23
N GLN A 585 14.39 13.48 -3.27
CA GLN A 585 15.51 13.06 -2.43
C GLN A 585 16.85 13.60 -2.98
N ARG A 586 17.85 13.72 -2.11
CA ARG A 586 19.19 14.21 -2.47
C ARG A 586 20.30 13.23 -2.14
N LEU A 587 20.10 12.35 -1.15
CA LEU A 587 21.01 11.28 -0.80
C LEU A 587 20.26 10.11 -0.19
N ASN A 588 20.73 8.89 -0.47
CA ASN A 588 20.32 7.68 0.23
C ASN A 588 21.53 7.06 0.93
N PHE A 589 21.31 6.41 2.07
CA PHE A 589 22.35 5.68 2.78
C PHE A 589 21.85 4.34 3.30
N TRP A 590 22.77 3.41 3.54
CA TRP A 590 22.48 2.10 4.14
C TRP A 590 23.54 1.69 5.15
N SER A 591 23.10 1.03 6.20
CA SER A 591 23.92 0.35 7.20
C SER A 591 23.19 -0.90 7.68
N SER A 592 23.82 -1.64 8.59
CA SER A 592 23.14 -2.60 9.44
C SER A 592 23.45 -2.34 10.92
N VAL A 593 22.67 -2.99 11.79
CA VAL A 593 22.82 -3.02 13.24
C VAL A 593 22.44 -4.41 13.74
N ASN A 594 23.23 -4.98 14.66
CA ASN A 594 22.89 -6.26 15.26
C ASN A 594 21.93 -6.03 16.43
N GLY A 595 20.79 -6.73 16.41
CA GLY A 595 19.89 -6.80 17.54
C GLY A 595 20.50 -7.59 18.69
N THR A 596 19.90 -7.44 19.86
CA THR A 596 20.28 -8.18 21.08
C THR A 596 19.97 -9.68 20.97
N ASP A 597 19.10 -10.07 20.03
CA ASP A 597 18.82 -11.45 19.59
C ASP A 597 19.89 -12.04 18.64
N GLY A 598 20.90 -11.26 18.25
CA GLY A 598 21.92 -11.67 17.30
C GLY A 598 21.47 -11.63 15.84
N ILE A 599 20.27 -11.11 15.54
CA ILE A 599 19.80 -10.90 14.17
C ILE A 599 20.30 -9.54 13.67
N GLU A 600 21.00 -9.57 12.54
CA GLU A 600 21.40 -8.35 11.83
C GLU A 600 20.18 -7.73 11.14
N ARG A 601 19.93 -6.46 11.42
CA ARG A 601 18.86 -5.65 10.84
C ARG A 601 19.46 -4.58 9.96
N PHE A 602 18.99 -4.47 8.74
CA PHE A 602 19.40 -3.41 7.84
C PHE A 602 18.65 -2.11 8.14
N VAL A 603 19.35 -1.00 7.91
CA VAL A 603 18.81 0.34 8.00
C VAL A 603 19.03 1.06 6.69
N GLN A 604 17.96 1.62 6.14
CA GLN A 604 18.02 2.57 5.03
C GLN A 604 17.78 3.99 5.55
N GLY A 605 18.37 4.98 4.88
CA GLY A 605 17.96 6.37 5.01
C GLY A 605 17.71 7.06 3.68
N THR A 606 16.74 7.98 3.66
CA THR A 606 16.50 8.90 2.55
C THR A 606 16.51 10.34 3.04
N CYS A 607 17.22 11.20 2.33
CA CYS A 607 17.51 12.55 2.81
C CYS A 607 17.08 13.61 1.80
N ASN A 608 16.56 14.74 2.29
CA ASN A 608 16.33 15.95 1.50
C ASN A 608 16.52 17.22 2.35
N SER A 609 16.34 18.39 1.74
CA SER A 609 16.35 19.68 2.43
C SER A 609 14.94 20.30 2.37
N PRO A 610 14.17 20.30 3.49
CA PRO A 610 12.81 20.84 3.48
C PRO A 610 12.74 22.37 3.60
N SER A 611 13.83 23.01 4.01
CA SER A 611 13.95 24.46 4.17
C SER A 611 15.42 24.86 4.29
N ASN A 612 15.71 26.16 4.18
CA ASN A 612 17.07 26.69 4.32
C ASN A 612 17.73 26.17 5.60
N ASP A 613 19.01 25.85 5.46
CA ASP A 613 19.90 25.36 6.51
C ASP A 613 19.40 24.11 7.25
N THR A 614 18.46 23.37 6.64
CA THR A 614 17.80 22.22 7.26
C THR A 614 17.93 20.98 6.40
N ILE A 615 18.33 19.88 7.03
CA ILE A 615 18.35 18.53 6.46
C ILE A 615 17.30 17.69 7.17
N LYS A 616 16.53 16.93 6.39
CA LYS A 616 15.60 15.93 6.90
C LYS A 616 16.09 14.55 6.48
N MET A 617 16.27 13.65 7.44
CA MET A 617 16.59 12.24 7.21
C MET A 617 15.40 11.38 7.64
N LYS A 618 14.81 10.65 6.70
CA LYS A 618 13.91 9.52 7.01
C LYS A 618 14.77 8.28 7.20
N ILE A 619 14.58 7.55 8.29
CA ILE A 619 15.37 6.35 8.64
C ILE A 619 14.40 5.18 8.81
N TYR A 620 14.75 4.05 8.21
CA TYR A 620 13.90 2.90 7.99
C TYR A 620 14.59 1.72 8.66
N LEU A 621 13.92 1.00 9.56
CA LEU A 621 14.34 -0.36 9.89
C LEU A 621 13.81 -1.28 8.79
N THR A 622 14.65 -2.14 8.23
CA THR A 622 14.33 -2.89 7.00
C THR A 622 14.52 -4.40 7.16
N HIS A 623 15.12 -5.09 6.18
CA HIS A 623 15.38 -6.51 6.21
C HIS A 623 16.01 -6.97 7.54
N GLY A 624 15.53 -8.11 8.04
CA GLY A 624 15.91 -8.66 9.35
C GLY A 624 15.03 -8.20 10.52
N LEU A 625 14.13 -7.21 10.33
CA LEU A 625 13.16 -6.84 11.37
C LEU A 625 12.20 -8.00 11.67
N THR A 626 11.82 -8.15 12.94
CA THR A 626 11.02 -9.29 13.42
C THR A 626 9.57 -8.93 13.71
N SER A 627 9.25 -7.64 13.83
CA SER A 627 7.88 -7.17 13.98
C SER A 627 7.01 -7.61 12.80
N THR A 628 5.78 -8.00 13.13
CA THR A 628 4.73 -8.38 12.18
C THR A 628 3.39 -7.89 12.70
N GLY A 629 2.43 -7.78 11.80
CA GLY A 629 1.06 -7.42 12.08
C GLY A 629 0.07 -8.33 11.35
N GLU A 630 -1.18 -7.91 11.33
CA GLU A 630 -2.28 -8.63 10.71
C GLU A 630 -3.30 -7.62 10.17
N ILE A 631 -3.82 -7.87 8.97
CA ILE A 631 -4.98 -7.15 8.44
C ILE A 631 -6.18 -8.06 8.30
N GLY A 632 -7.37 -7.49 8.53
CA GLY A 632 -8.65 -8.13 8.33
C GLY A 632 -9.52 -7.37 7.32
N VAL A 633 -10.78 -7.76 7.26
CA VAL A 633 -11.83 -7.06 6.53
C VAL A 633 -12.93 -6.61 7.48
N THR A 634 -13.35 -5.36 7.33
CA THR A 634 -14.53 -4.81 8.01
C THR A 634 -15.81 -5.40 7.43
N SER A 635 -16.93 -5.25 8.14
CA SER A 635 -18.27 -5.60 7.61
C SER A 635 -18.64 -4.80 6.35
N ALA A 636 -18.04 -3.61 6.15
CA ALA A 636 -18.20 -2.78 4.96
C ALA A 636 -17.28 -3.19 3.80
N GLY A 637 -16.38 -4.15 3.99
CA GLY A 637 -15.46 -4.63 2.96
C GLY A 637 -14.22 -3.77 2.77
N ALA A 638 -13.96 -2.77 3.60
CA ALA A 638 -12.63 -2.16 3.68
C ALA A 638 -11.67 -3.09 4.42
N THR A 639 -10.37 -3.06 4.11
CA THR A 639 -9.37 -3.70 4.97
C THR A 639 -8.98 -2.81 6.14
N GLU A 640 -8.64 -3.41 7.27
CA GLU A 640 -8.24 -2.70 8.49
C GLU A 640 -7.12 -3.45 9.22
N TYR A 641 -6.38 -2.74 10.06
CA TYR A 641 -5.40 -3.38 10.94
C TYR A 641 -6.10 -4.13 12.07
N ILE A 642 -5.86 -5.43 12.15
CA ILE A 642 -6.10 -6.21 13.38
C ILE A 642 -4.92 -5.99 14.33
N THR A 643 -3.70 -5.95 13.79
CA THR A 643 -2.48 -5.63 14.53
C THR A 643 -1.54 -4.84 13.62
N GLN A 644 -1.10 -3.66 14.06
CA GLN A 644 -0.12 -2.85 13.33
C GLN A 644 1.25 -3.54 13.31
N PRO A 645 2.05 -3.44 12.23
CA PRO A 645 3.26 -4.27 12.06
C PRO A 645 4.56 -3.66 12.62
N TRP A 646 4.51 -2.50 13.28
CA TRP A 646 5.70 -1.69 13.54
C TRP A 646 6.19 -1.79 14.97
N LEU A 647 7.49 -2.12 15.13
CA LEU A 647 8.20 -2.06 16.40
C LEU A 647 7.44 -2.79 17.53
N ASN A 648 6.90 -3.97 17.24
CA ASN A 648 6.21 -4.81 18.23
C ASN A 648 7.20 -5.60 19.09
N THR A 649 8.44 -5.81 18.61
CA THR A 649 9.48 -6.54 19.33
C THR A 649 10.47 -5.57 20.01
N PRO A 650 10.96 -5.89 21.23
CA PRO A 650 11.95 -5.06 21.91
C PRO A 650 13.27 -5.00 21.12
N GLU A 651 13.65 -6.07 20.41
CA GLU A 651 14.90 -6.14 19.66
C GLU A 651 14.89 -5.22 18.43
N ASP A 652 13.75 -5.05 17.76
CA ASP A 652 13.61 -4.07 16.68
C ASP A 652 13.74 -2.63 17.20
N LYS A 653 13.14 -2.34 18.37
CA LYS A 653 13.25 -1.03 19.04
C LYS A 653 14.70 -0.72 19.42
N ASP A 654 15.37 -1.67 20.07
CA ASP A 654 16.75 -1.52 20.53
C ASP A 654 17.70 -1.30 19.34
N ALA A 655 17.54 -2.07 18.27
CA ALA A 655 18.33 -1.95 17.05
C ALA A 655 18.17 -0.57 16.40
N LEU A 656 16.92 -0.10 16.21
CA LEU A 656 16.66 1.20 15.62
C LEU A 656 17.16 2.34 16.52
N ALA A 657 16.92 2.27 17.83
CA ALA A 657 17.41 3.25 18.80
C ALA A 657 18.95 3.34 18.78
N ALA A 658 19.65 2.21 18.76
CA ALA A 658 21.10 2.17 18.69
C ALA A 658 21.65 2.81 17.41
N PHE A 659 21.01 2.59 16.27
CA PHE A 659 21.40 3.24 15.02
C PHE A 659 21.16 4.77 15.07
N VAL A 660 20.05 5.21 15.67
CA VAL A 660 19.77 6.64 15.87
C VAL A 660 20.81 7.28 16.79
N ASP A 661 21.17 6.64 17.90
CA ASP A 661 22.22 7.12 18.79
C ASP A 661 23.57 7.25 18.07
N ARG A 662 23.88 6.30 17.18
CA ARG A 662 25.07 6.37 16.32
C ARG A 662 25.02 7.61 15.42
N LEU A 663 23.91 7.89 14.75
CA LEU A 663 23.76 9.10 13.93
C LEU A 663 23.86 10.40 14.75
N ILE A 664 23.25 10.44 15.94
CA ILE A 664 23.37 11.59 16.84
C ILE A 664 24.85 11.80 17.23
N SER A 665 25.60 10.73 17.50
CA SER A 665 27.01 10.83 17.85
C SER A 665 27.85 11.50 16.74
N PHE A 666 27.53 11.26 15.47
CA PHE A 666 28.21 11.89 14.33
C PHE A 666 28.04 13.40 14.29
N THR A 667 26.93 13.94 14.83
CA THR A 667 26.70 15.40 14.94
C THR A 667 27.64 16.07 15.96
N LYS A 668 28.16 15.30 16.92
CA LYS A 668 29.01 15.79 18.02
C LYS A 668 30.50 15.77 17.66
N THR A 669 30.87 15.23 16.49
CA THR A 669 32.26 15.20 16.04
C THR A 669 32.74 16.58 15.60
N ALA A 670 34.05 16.84 15.75
CA ALA A 670 34.65 18.15 15.43
C ALA A 670 34.43 18.54 13.96
N ASN A 671 34.47 17.57 13.04
CA ASN A 671 34.33 17.78 11.60
C ASN A 671 32.90 17.64 11.08
N SER A 672 31.91 17.46 11.97
CA SER A 672 30.53 17.28 11.53
C SER A 672 30.01 18.51 10.80
N THR A 673 29.34 18.31 9.66
CA THR A 673 28.65 19.37 8.90
C THR A 673 27.24 19.65 9.43
N LEU A 674 26.74 18.83 10.36
CA LEU A 674 25.39 18.90 10.90
C LEU A 674 25.39 19.09 12.42
N THR A 675 24.33 19.71 12.93
CA THR A 675 23.94 19.69 14.34
C THR A 675 22.50 19.22 14.45
N LEU A 676 22.13 18.57 15.56
CA LEU A 676 20.74 18.20 15.79
C LEU A 676 19.85 19.45 15.86
N ASP A 677 18.66 19.39 15.26
CA ASP A 677 17.71 20.50 15.31
C ASP A 677 17.18 20.71 16.73
N ALA A 678 17.13 21.96 17.20
CA ALA A 678 16.70 22.31 18.54
C ALA A 678 15.25 21.87 18.85
N GLY A 679 14.40 21.76 17.81
CA GLY A 679 13.03 21.25 17.93
C GLY A 679 12.94 19.77 18.28
N LEU A 680 14.02 19.00 18.13
CA LEU A 680 14.14 17.61 18.61
C LEU A 680 14.76 17.53 20.02
N THR A 681 15.29 18.64 20.54
CA THR A 681 16.02 18.72 21.81
C THR A 681 15.29 19.63 22.78
N ALA A 682 14.10 19.26 23.24
CA ALA A 682 13.52 19.89 24.43
C ALA A 682 14.39 19.65 25.69
N SER A 683 15.31 18.66 25.63
CA SER A 683 16.35 18.40 26.61
C SER A 683 17.72 18.32 25.93
N SER A 684 18.79 18.66 26.67
CA SER A 684 20.19 18.56 26.18
C SER A 684 20.68 17.11 25.98
N ASN A 685 19.86 16.10 26.33
CA ASN A 685 20.22 14.68 26.39
C ASN A 685 19.16 13.78 25.71
N VAL A 686 18.68 14.14 24.52
CA VAL A 686 17.78 13.26 23.77
C VAL A 686 18.50 11.98 23.32
N THR A 687 17.85 10.83 23.46
CA THR A 687 18.36 9.51 23.06
C THR A 687 17.66 8.98 21.82
N GLY A 688 18.24 7.99 21.15
CA GLY A 688 17.60 7.28 20.06
C GLY A 688 16.28 6.63 20.50
N ALA A 689 16.26 6.06 21.72
CA ALA A 689 15.05 5.50 22.31
C ALA A 689 13.91 6.53 22.48
N ASP A 690 14.24 7.80 22.72
CA ASP A 690 13.23 8.87 22.77
C ASP A 690 12.69 9.23 21.39
N LEU A 691 13.55 9.24 20.36
CA LEU A 691 13.19 9.69 19.02
C LEU A 691 12.41 8.64 18.21
N ILE A 692 12.54 7.35 18.54
CA ILE A 692 11.82 6.28 17.85
C ILE A 692 10.39 6.07 18.37
N LYS A 693 9.98 6.78 19.43
CA LYS A 693 8.60 6.73 19.96
C LYS A 693 7.57 7.23 18.96
N THR A 694 7.99 8.09 18.03
CA THR A 694 7.16 8.58 16.94
C THR A 694 7.72 8.07 15.62
N PHE A 695 6.93 7.27 14.92
CA PHE A 695 7.25 6.74 13.60
C PHE A 695 6.00 6.82 12.71
N VAL A 696 6.20 6.65 11.42
CA VAL A 696 5.12 6.53 10.43
C VAL A 696 5.33 5.27 9.60
N THR A 697 4.26 4.82 8.95
CA THR A 697 4.33 3.75 7.95
C THR A 697 5.36 4.05 6.86
N GLY A 698 5.98 3.01 6.33
CA GLY A 698 6.77 3.06 5.12
C GLY A 698 5.95 2.94 3.84
N SER A 699 4.68 2.55 3.95
CA SER A 699 3.80 2.14 2.85
C SER A 699 4.46 1.08 1.96
N HIS A 700 5.23 0.18 2.58
CA HIS A 700 5.99 -0.91 1.98
C HIS A 700 5.46 -2.29 2.40
N PHE A 701 4.14 -2.41 2.47
CA PHE A 701 3.47 -3.61 2.98
C PHE A 701 3.78 -4.86 2.16
N VAL A 702 4.08 -5.95 2.87
CA VAL A 702 4.29 -7.30 2.32
C VAL A 702 3.68 -8.37 3.24
N GLY A 703 3.58 -9.61 2.75
CA GLY A 703 3.42 -10.81 3.59
C GLY A 703 1.99 -11.28 3.87
N THR A 704 0.96 -10.54 3.50
CA THR A 704 -0.44 -10.87 3.83
C THR A 704 -1.03 -12.07 3.10
N ALA A 705 -0.35 -12.58 2.07
CA ALA A 705 -0.64 -13.86 1.43
C ALA A 705 0.67 -14.66 1.24
N LYS A 706 1.46 -14.71 2.31
CA LYS A 706 2.84 -15.23 2.36
C LYS A 706 3.02 -16.54 1.58
N MET A 707 4.09 -16.58 0.79
CA MET A 707 4.57 -17.80 0.15
C MET A 707 5.35 -18.68 1.14
N GLY A 708 5.19 -19.99 1.03
CA GLY A 708 5.96 -20.95 1.79
C GLY A 708 5.70 -22.38 1.33
N THR A 709 6.40 -23.33 1.96
CA THR A 709 6.18 -24.77 1.74
C THR A 709 5.24 -25.39 2.78
N ASP A 710 4.97 -24.65 3.84
CA ASP A 710 4.17 -24.98 5.00
C ASP A 710 2.70 -24.56 4.76
N ASP A 711 1.99 -25.41 4.02
CA ASP A 711 0.56 -25.27 3.69
C ASP A 711 -0.29 -24.79 4.89
N GLY A 712 -0.86 -23.60 4.77
CA GLY A 712 -1.63 -22.95 5.84
C GLY A 712 -2.84 -23.75 6.30
N ARG A 713 -3.43 -24.59 5.43
CA ARG A 713 -4.55 -25.48 5.78
C ARG A 713 -4.15 -26.54 6.80
N LYS A 714 -2.84 -26.77 6.94
CA LYS A 714 -2.22 -27.74 7.86
C LYS A 714 -1.57 -27.05 9.07
N GLY A 715 -1.91 -25.77 9.31
CA GLY A 715 -1.39 -24.98 10.42
C GLY A 715 -0.03 -24.33 10.17
N GLY A 716 0.42 -24.26 8.91
CA GLY A 716 1.56 -23.43 8.52
C GLY A 716 1.19 -21.97 8.29
N ASP A 717 2.16 -21.16 7.87
CA ASP A 717 1.99 -19.73 7.63
C ASP A 717 1.76 -19.40 6.14
N ALA A 718 1.86 -20.39 5.25
CA ALA A 718 1.82 -20.14 3.81
C ALA A 718 0.37 -20.11 3.26
N VAL A 719 0.06 -19.05 2.52
CA VAL A 719 -1.17 -18.91 1.73
C VAL A 719 -0.97 -19.44 0.30
N VAL A 720 0.23 -19.23 -0.26
CA VAL A 720 0.58 -19.73 -1.59
C VAL A 720 1.81 -20.64 -1.57
N ASP A 721 1.85 -21.58 -2.51
CA ASP A 721 2.99 -22.46 -2.74
C ASP A 721 4.12 -21.78 -3.55
N LEU A 722 5.16 -22.55 -3.90
CA LEU A 722 6.34 -22.04 -4.60
C LEU A 722 6.10 -21.68 -6.07
N ASP A 723 4.94 -22.02 -6.62
CA ASP A 723 4.47 -21.59 -7.93
C ASP A 723 3.52 -20.40 -7.83
N THR A 724 3.39 -19.81 -6.63
CA THR A 724 2.47 -18.72 -6.27
C THR A 724 1.00 -19.12 -6.30
N LYS A 725 0.69 -20.42 -6.35
CA LYS A 725 -0.67 -20.94 -6.39
C LYS A 725 -1.25 -20.99 -4.99
N VAL A 726 -2.48 -20.52 -4.84
CA VAL A 726 -3.19 -20.53 -3.56
C VAL A 726 -3.46 -21.97 -3.13
N TYR A 727 -3.04 -22.32 -1.92
CA TYR A 727 -3.27 -23.65 -1.37
C TYR A 727 -4.76 -23.99 -1.37
N GLY A 728 -5.11 -25.21 -1.79
CA GLY A 728 -6.50 -25.64 -1.91
C GLY A 728 -7.23 -25.19 -3.18
N THR A 729 -6.54 -24.51 -4.10
CA THR A 729 -7.08 -24.15 -5.41
C THR A 729 -6.31 -24.80 -6.56
N ASP A 730 -6.97 -24.93 -7.71
CA ASP A 730 -6.39 -25.54 -8.91
C ASP A 730 -5.70 -24.51 -9.81
N ASN A 731 -6.25 -23.29 -9.89
CA ASN A 731 -5.90 -22.30 -10.90
C ASN A 731 -5.92 -20.84 -10.41
N LEU A 732 -5.86 -20.62 -9.09
CA LEU A 732 -5.76 -19.28 -8.49
C LEU A 732 -4.33 -19.02 -8.01
N PHE A 733 -3.79 -17.86 -8.38
CA PHE A 733 -2.42 -17.44 -8.05
C PHE A 733 -2.42 -16.06 -7.40
N VAL A 734 -1.36 -15.76 -6.66
CA VAL A 734 -1.14 -14.42 -6.08
C VAL A 734 0.25 -13.92 -6.45
N VAL A 735 0.33 -12.82 -7.20
CA VAL A 735 1.59 -12.21 -7.63
C VAL A 735 1.53 -10.70 -7.43
N ASP A 736 1.85 -10.26 -6.21
CA ASP A 736 2.08 -8.86 -5.83
C ASP A 736 2.93 -8.78 -4.54
N ALA A 737 2.89 -7.70 -3.77
CA ALA A 737 3.67 -7.62 -2.53
C ALA A 737 3.19 -8.59 -1.43
N SER A 738 1.96 -9.10 -1.49
CA SER A 738 1.35 -9.94 -0.45
C SER A 738 2.03 -11.31 -0.30
N PHE A 739 2.56 -11.91 -1.38
CA PHE A 739 3.20 -13.24 -1.31
C PHE A 739 4.65 -13.21 -0.86
N HIS A 740 5.24 -12.03 -0.72
CA HIS A 740 6.63 -11.86 -0.27
C HIS A 740 6.81 -12.38 1.17
N PRO A 741 7.77 -13.29 1.44
CA PRO A 741 7.99 -13.83 2.78
C PRO A 741 8.59 -12.84 3.79
N ASP A 742 9.31 -11.82 3.31
CA ASP A 742 9.96 -10.83 4.17
C ASP A 742 10.19 -9.49 3.44
N LEU A 743 10.54 -8.46 4.22
CA LEU A 743 10.91 -7.15 3.71
C LEU A 743 12.32 -7.18 3.08
N PRO A 744 12.54 -6.42 1.98
CA PRO A 744 13.86 -6.19 1.44
C PRO A 744 14.63 -5.14 2.24
N THR A 745 15.92 -5.02 1.97
CA THR A 745 16.78 -3.95 2.51
C THR A 745 16.43 -2.57 1.96
N GLY A 746 15.79 -2.53 0.80
CA GLY A 746 15.43 -1.33 0.05
C GLY A 746 13.96 -0.94 0.14
N ASN A 747 13.55 0.09 -0.61
CA ASN A 747 12.12 0.26 -0.95
C ASN A 747 11.61 -0.93 -1.77
N THR A 748 10.36 -1.35 -1.56
CA THR A 748 9.85 -2.65 -2.02
C THR A 748 9.60 -2.78 -3.53
N GLN A 749 9.52 -1.68 -4.28
CA GLN A 749 9.06 -1.79 -5.68
C GLN A 749 9.97 -2.65 -6.57
N ALA A 750 11.29 -2.57 -6.42
CA ALA A 750 12.22 -3.29 -7.29
C ALA A 750 12.19 -4.80 -7.05
N ILE A 751 12.19 -5.23 -5.78
CA ILE A 751 12.11 -6.66 -5.44
C ILE A 751 10.78 -7.27 -5.87
N VAL A 752 9.67 -6.53 -5.75
CA VAL A 752 8.34 -6.98 -6.21
C VAL A 752 8.34 -7.20 -7.73
N MET A 753 8.95 -6.29 -8.50
CA MET A 753 9.04 -6.43 -9.95
C MET A 753 9.95 -7.60 -10.38
N VAL A 754 11.08 -7.82 -9.70
CA VAL A 754 11.94 -8.99 -9.93
C VAL A 754 11.20 -10.29 -9.61
N ALA A 755 10.48 -10.34 -8.49
CA ALA A 755 9.71 -11.51 -8.10
C ALA A 755 8.55 -11.77 -9.07
N ALA A 756 7.89 -10.72 -9.59
CA ALA A 756 6.83 -10.85 -10.60
C ALA A 756 7.33 -11.45 -11.92
N GLU A 757 8.53 -11.07 -12.38
CA GLU A 757 9.17 -11.68 -13.55
C GLU A 757 9.44 -13.18 -13.36
N ALA A 758 9.92 -13.57 -12.18
CA ALA A 758 10.10 -14.99 -11.84
C ALA A 758 8.76 -15.74 -11.71
N ALA A 759 7.76 -15.11 -11.09
CA ALA A 759 6.43 -15.66 -10.92
C ALA A 759 5.74 -15.94 -12.26
N ALA A 760 5.85 -15.03 -13.24
CA ALA A 760 5.23 -15.22 -14.55
C ALA A 760 5.70 -16.52 -15.23
N LYS A 761 6.98 -16.86 -15.12
CA LYS A 761 7.55 -18.13 -15.63
C LYS A 761 6.93 -19.34 -14.93
N LYS A 762 6.73 -19.27 -13.62
CA LYS A 762 6.12 -20.34 -12.81
C LYS A 762 4.63 -20.51 -13.13
N VAL A 763 3.88 -19.41 -13.19
CA VAL A 763 2.45 -19.40 -13.58
C VAL A 763 2.24 -19.98 -14.98
N LEU A 764 3.15 -19.70 -15.92
CA LEU A 764 3.14 -20.33 -17.25
C LEU A 764 3.36 -21.85 -17.18
N ALA A 765 4.30 -22.30 -16.36
CA ALA A 765 4.69 -23.70 -16.26
C ALA A 765 3.67 -24.61 -15.54
N VAL A 766 2.76 -24.06 -14.73
CA VAL A 766 1.73 -24.85 -14.06
C VAL A 766 0.68 -25.32 -15.06
N GLU A 767 0.48 -26.62 -15.19
CA GLU A 767 -0.59 -27.18 -16.02
C GLU A 767 -1.90 -27.29 -15.23
N VAL A 768 -3.00 -26.74 -15.78
CA VAL A 768 -4.34 -26.86 -15.21
C VAL A 768 -5.15 -27.80 -16.09
N SER A 769 -5.58 -28.94 -15.56
CA SER A 769 -6.34 -29.93 -16.32
C SER A 769 -7.73 -29.40 -16.70
N GLY A 770 -7.82 -28.88 -17.93
CA GLY A 770 -9.08 -28.54 -18.57
C GLY A 770 -9.82 -29.80 -19.03
N GLY A 771 -11.11 -29.93 -18.70
CA GLY A 771 -11.96 -30.98 -19.24
C GLY A 771 -12.06 -30.85 -20.76
N SER A 772 -11.30 -31.67 -21.51
CA SER A 772 -11.42 -31.76 -22.97
C SER A 772 -11.94 -33.13 -23.36
N ASN A 773 -12.94 -33.12 -24.24
CA ASN A 773 -13.55 -34.28 -24.87
C ASN A 773 -12.51 -34.96 -25.78
N SER A 774 -11.87 -36.03 -25.30
CA SER A 774 -11.09 -36.92 -26.16
C SER A 774 -12.05 -37.87 -26.88
N THR A 775 -12.35 -37.57 -28.14
CA THR A 775 -12.84 -38.57 -29.10
C THR A 775 -11.84 -39.72 -29.18
N VAL A 776 -12.22 -40.87 -28.62
CA VAL A 776 -11.49 -42.14 -28.72
C VAL A 776 -11.52 -42.63 -30.17
N PRO A 777 -10.37 -42.82 -30.86
CA PRO A 777 -10.33 -43.70 -32.01
C PRO A 777 -10.35 -45.15 -31.50
N ALA A 778 -11.23 -45.95 -32.08
CA ALA A 778 -11.46 -47.34 -31.72
C ALA A 778 -10.15 -48.16 -31.68
N SER A 779 -10.07 -49.02 -30.66
CA SER A 779 -9.02 -50.01 -30.44
C SER A 779 -8.88 -50.99 -31.61
N SER A 780 -7.64 -51.34 -31.95
CA SER A 780 -7.31 -52.66 -32.49
C SER A 780 -6.17 -53.26 -31.67
N ALA A 781 -6.52 -54.25 -30.86
CA ALA A 781 -5.60 -55.03 -30.05
C ALA A 781 -4.66 -55.86 -30.95
N THR A 782 -3.37 -55.92 -30.59
CA THR A 782 -2.57 -57.12 -30.78
C THR A 782 -1.53 -57.22 -29.67
N SER A 783 -1.50 -58.40 -29.07
CA SER A 783 -0.71 -58.85 -27.94
C SER A 783 0.67 -59.37 -28.35
N SER A 784 1.71 -59.08 -27.55
CA SER A 784 2.84 -59.99 -27.37
C SER A 784 3.56 -59.75 -26.04
N VAL A 785 3.98 -60.86 -25.46
CA VAL A 785 4.36 -61.14 -24.06
C VAL A 785 5.89 -61.04 -23.85
N ALA A 786 6.30 -60.96 -22.58
CA ALA A 786 7.52 -61.51 -21.94
C ALA A 786 8.60 -60.48 -21.51
N VAL A 787 9.38 -60.59 -20.41
CA VAL A 787 9.41 -61.31 -19.11
C VAL A 787 10.74 -60.92 -18.39
N SER A 788 10.73 -60.79 -17.05
CA SER A 788 11.89 -60.88 -16.08
C SER A 788 12.98 -59.80 -16.13
N SER A 789 13.77 -59.48 -15.09
CA SER A 789 14.05 -60.03 -13.73
C SER A 789 14.90 -59.02 -12.94
N ALA A 790 14.92 -59.15 -11.62
CA ALA A 790 15.66 -58.31 -10.65
C ALA A 790 17.09 -58.79 -10.33
N SER A 791 17.94 -57.88 -9.81
CA SER A 791 19.07 -58.09 -8.87
C SER A 791 19.67 -56.71 -8.49
N VAL A 792 19.63 -56.18 -7.26
CA VAL A 792 20.39 -56.43 -6.00
C VAL A 792 21.90 -56.17 -6.07
N ALA A 793 22.38 -55.34 -5.10
CA ALA A 793 23.71 -55.22 -4.44
C ALA A 793 24.27 -53.77 -4.48
N SER A 794 24.33 -53.02 -3.36
CA SER A 794 25.38 -52.96 -2.29
C SER A 794 26.75 -52.49 -2.83
N SER A 795 27.59 -51.63 -2.24
CA SER A 795 27.75 -51.03 -0.90
C SER A 795 28.93 -50.00 -0.94
N THR A 796 29.14 -49.26 0.16
CA THR A 796 30.42 -48.62 0.64
C THR A 796 31.03 -47.49 -0.23
N GLY A 797 31.37 -46.27 0.20
CA GLY A 797 31.78 -45.75 1.51
C GLY A 797 33.30 -45.50 1.52
N ILE A 798 33.75 -44.23 1.60
CA ILE A 798 34.95 -43.71 2.31
C ILE A 798 35.18 -42.21 2.02
N VAL A 799 35.63 -41.54 3.09
CA VAL A 799 35.89 -40.12 3.36
C VAL A 799 37.32 -39.71 2.93
N ALA A 800 37.55 -38.45 2.54
CA ALA A 800 38.71 -37.64 2.98
C ALA A 800 38.66 -36.17 2.54
N THR A 801 38.97 -35.32 3.51
CA THR A 801 39.13 -33.86 3.59
C THR A 801 40.43 -33.32 2.96
N SER A 802 40.47 -32.03 2.60
CA SER A 802 41.56 -31.11 3.01
C SER A 802 41.23 -29.64 2.73
N ALA A 803 41.70 -28.76 3.61
CA ALA A 803 41.65 -27.31 3.55
C ALA A 803 43.08 -26.73 3.45
N ALA A 804 43.25 -25.53 2.88
CA ALA A 804 43.93 -24.38 3.52
C ALA A 804 44.48 -23.34 2.51
N ALA A 805 44.45 -22.08 2.98
CA ALA A 805 44.77 -20.78 2.37
C ALA A 805 46.26 -20.51 2.05
N SER A 806 46.52 -19.49 1.21
CA SER A 806 47.25 -18.24 1.58
C SER A 806 47.45 -17.27 0.40
N ALA A 807 47.65 -16.00 0.75
CA ALA A 807 47.49 -14.79 -0.06
C ALA A 807 48.81 -14.12 -0.55
N VAL A 808 48.65 -13.00 -1.29
CA VAL A 808 49.35 -11.68 -1.16
C VAL A 808 50.00 -11.07 -2.44
N THR A 809 49.69 -9.77 -2.67
CA THR A 809 50.37 -8.66 -3.44
C THR A 809 50.35 -8.68 -4.99
N SER A 810 50.27 -7.58 -5.77
CA SER A 810 50.23 -6.10 -5.60
C SER A 810 49.98 -5.42 -6.98
N ALA A 811 49.36 -4.23 -7.03
CA ALA A 811 49.24 -3.32 -8.20
C ALA A 811 50.45 -2.33 -8.28
N PRO A 812 50.58 -1.29 -9.18
CA PRO A 812 49.66 -0.76 -10.22
C PRO A 812 50.28 -0.22 -11.56
N ALA A 813 49.42 0.24 -12.49
CA ALA A 813 49.45 1.56 -13.21
C ALA A 813 49.24 1.60 -14.77
N ILE A 814 48.10 2.19 -15.17
CA ILE A 814 47.79 3.23 -16.21
C ILE A 814 48.42 3.18 -17.63
N THR A 815 47.58 3.19 -18.70
CA THR A 815 47.46 4.26 -19.75
C THR A 815 46.52 3.94 -20.94
N SER A 816 45.67 4.92 -21.27
CA SER A 816 45.11 5.39 -22.58
C SER A 816 44.39 4.48 -23.60
N ALA A 817 43.21 4.98 -24.02
CA ALA A 817 42.35 4.67 -25.19
C ALA A 817 43.07 4.89 -26.58
N PRO A 818 42.47 4.65 -27.79
CA PRO A 818 41.03 4.52 -28.13
C PRO A 818 40.59 3.52 -29.24
N ALA A 819 39.26 3.36 -29.34
CA ALA A 819 38.37 3.06 -30.48
C ALA A 819 38.83 2.21 -31.68
N SER A 820 38.12 1.10 -31.93
CA SER A 820 37.74 0.69 -33.30
C SER A 820 36.54 -0.28 -33.31
N SER A 821 35.63 -0.01 -34.23
CA SER A 821 34.51 -0.85 -34.70
C SER A 821 34.93 -2.27 -35.10
N ALA A 822 34.17 -3.29 -34.69
CA ALA A 822 34.16 -4.59 -35.38
C ALA A 822 32.82 -5.32 -35.17
N THR A 823 32.07 -5.42 -36.27
CA THR A 823 31.04 -6.43 -36.54
C THR A 823 31.57 -7.85 -36.30
N ILE A 824 30.79 -8.71 -35.65
CA ILE A 824 31.04 -10.17 -35.61
C ILE A 824 29.76 -10.94 -35.99
N PRO A 825 29.87 -12.03 -36.78
CA PRO A 825 28.75 -12.71 -37.41
C PRO A 825 28.13 -13.82 -36.53
N THR A 826 26.87 -14.10 -36.84
CA THR A 826 26.09 -15.25 -36.41
C THR A 826 26.64 -16.57 -36.95
N THR A 827 26.82 -17.56 -36.07
CA THR A 827 26.30 -18.95 -36.14
C THR A 827 27.14 -19.85 -35.23
N TYR A 828 26.51 -20.44 -34.21
CA TYR A 828 26.98 -21.69 -33.60
C TYR A 828 25.78 -22.58 -33.27
N THR A 829 25.70 -23.69 -33.99
CA THR A 829 24.88 -24.87 -33.70
C THR A 829 25.41 -25.60 -32.47
N THR A 830 24.56 -25.86 -31.49
CA THR A 830 24.83 -26.78 -30.38
C THR A 830 24.01 -28.06 -30.53
N ASN A 831 24.71 -29.15 -30.82
CA ASN A 831 24.24 -30.52 -30.61
C ASN A 831 24.70 -30.96 -29.21
N THR A 832 23.76 -31.18 -28.30
CA THR A 832 24.02 -31.96 -27.08
C THR A 832 22.77 -32.76 -26.75
N ALA A 833 22.91 -34.08 -26.86
CA ALA A 833 21.88 -35.05 -26.56
C ALA A 833 21.63 -35.15 -25.06
N THR A 834 20.39 -34.92 -24.63
CA THR A 834 19.88 -35.26 -23.30
C THR A 834 19.10 -36.57 -23.38
N THR A 835 19.60 -37.61 -22.72
CA THR A 835 18.85 -38.83 -22.41
C THR A 835 17.80 -38.52 -21.35
N SER A 836 16.53 -38.40 -21.75
CA SER A 836 15.40 -38.32 -20.84
C SER A 836 14.97 -39.73 -20.40
N VAL A 837 15.11 -40.04 -19.11
CA VAL A 837 14.40 -41.15 -18.48
C VAL A 837 12.99 -40.66 -18.17
N ALA A 838 12.00 -41.16 -18.91
CA ALA A 838 10.59 -40.85 -18.68
C ALA A 838 10.12 -41.54 -17.39
N VAL A 839 9.75 -40.74 -16.39
CA VAL A 839 8.88 -41.17 -15.29
C VAL A 839 7.44 -40.84 -15.73
N PRO A 840 6.51 -41.81 -15.82
CA PRO A 840 5.15 -41.51 -16.23
C PRO A 840 4.44 -40.72 -15.12
N SER A 841 4.06 -39.48 -15.42
CA SER A 841 3.14 -38.69 -14.59
C SER A 841 1.71 -39.24 -14.78
N PRO A 842 0.95 -39.52 -13.71
CA PRO A 842 -0.44 -39.92 -13.86
C PRO A 842 -1.28 -38.72 -14.29
N ALA A 843 -1.89 -38.80 -15.47
CA ALA A 843 -2.92 -37.87 -15.90
C ALA A 843 -4.08 -37.90 -14.89
N TYR A 844 -4.26 -36.84 -14.11
CA TYR A 844 -5.36 -36.73 -13.17
C TYR A 844 -6.67 -36.47 -13.93
N THR A 845 -7.34 -37.57 -14.27
CA THR A 845 -8.70 -37.63 -14.84
C THR A 845 -9.74 -37.08 -13.86
N GLN A 846 -10.80 -36.44 -14.38
CA GLN A 846 -12.01 -36.09 -13.63
C GLN A 846 -12.47 -37.25 -12.73
N VAL A 847 -12.96 -36.92 -11.53
CA VAL A 847 -13.42 -37.94 -10.59
C VAL A 847 -14.75 -38.52 -11.11
N PRO A 848 -14.82 -39.83 -11.43
CA PRO A 848 -16.07 -40.43 -11.87
C PRO A 848 -17.13 -40.31 -10.78
N LYS A 849 -18.41 -40.38 -11.16
CA LYS A 849 -19.51 -40.45 -10.20
C LYS A 849 -19.22 -41.54 -9.15
N TYR A 850 -19.37 -41.19 -7.89
CA TYR A 850 -19.02 -41.93 -6.67
C TYR A 850 -17.52 -42.00 -6.29
N GLY A 851 -16.64 -41.33 -7.04
CA GLY A 851 -15.23 -41.20 -6.67
C GLY A 851 -15.01 -40.14 -5.59
N ARG A 852 -13.91 -40.26 -4.83
CA ARG A 852 -13.49 -39.26 -3.84
C ARG A 852 -13.01 -38.01 -4.58
N CYS A 853 -13.58 -36.87 -4.25
CA CYS A 853 -13.29 -35.58 -4.87
C CYS A 853 -12.82 -34.53 -3.87
N GLY A 854 -12.51 -34.92 -2.63
CA GLY A 854 -12.06 -34.00 -1.60
C GLY A 854 -11.94 -34.63 -0.22
N GLY A 855 -11.60 -33.77 0.74
CA GLY A 855 -11.37 -34.10 2.15
C GLY A 855 -9.96 -33.74 2.61
N ASN A 856 -9.77 -33.58 3.91
CA ASN A 856 -8.49 -33.24 4.53
C ASN A 856 -7.38 -34.23 4.10
N GLY A 857 -6.26 -33.68 3.61
CA GLY A 857 -5.12 -34.44 3.09
C GLY A 857 -5.32 -35.05 1.70
N TYR A 858 -6.40 -34.72 0.98
CA TYR A 858 -6.58 -35.16 -0.40
C TYR A 858 -5.83 -34.23 -1.37
N GLU A 859 -4.93 -34.81 -2.17
CA GLU A 859 -4.12 -34.10 -3.18
C GLU A 859 -4.52 -34.51 -4.62
N GLY A 860 -5.61 -35.29 -4.77
CA GLY A 860 -6.10 -35.74 -6.06
C GLY A 860 -7.08 -34.75 -6.71
N PRO A 861 -7.62 -35.09 -7.90
CA PRO A 861 -8.55 -34.26 -8.64
C PRO A 861 -9.85 -34.10 -7.86
N THR A 862 -10.39 -32.89 -7.85
CA THR A 862 -11.59 -32.49 -7.10
C THR A 862 -12.80 -32.27 -8.00
N LYS A 863 -12.57 -32.06 -9.30
CA LYS A 863 -13.62 -31.88 -10.29
C LYS A 863 -14.28 -33.21 -10.65
N CYS A 864 -15.58 -33.28 -10.38
CA CYS A 864 -16.42 -34.41 -10.76
C CYS A 864 -16.67 -34.47 -12.26
N ALA A 865 -16.89 -35.68 -12.77
CA ALA A 865 -17.35 -35.89 -14.14
C ALA A 865 -18.71 -35.20 -14.37
N GLU A 866 -18.93 -34.75 -15.61
CA GLU A 866 -20.16 -34.05 -16.03
C GLU A 866 -21.42 -34.83 -15.61
N GLY A 867 -22.39 -34.14 -15.00
CA GLY A 867 -23.60 -34.76 -14.43
C GLY A 867 -23.46 -35.29 -12.98
N SER A 868 -22.36 -34.97 -12.29
CA SER A 868 -22.20 -35.19 -10.85
C SER A 868 -21.52 -33.99 -10.18
N SER A 869 -21.74 -33.81 -8.89
CA SER A 869 -21.16 -32.70 -8.11
C SER A 869 -20.43 -33.23 -6.87
N CYS A 870 -19.34 -32.57 -6.47
CA CYS A 870 -18.58 -33.00 -5.31
C CYS A 870 -19.38 -32.64 -4.05
N LYS A 871 -19.79 -33.64 -3.27
CA LYS A 871 -20.54 -33.45 -2.04
C LYS A 871 -19.73 -33.89 -0.83
N TYR A 872 -19.63 -32.98 0.13
CA TYR A 872 -19.11 -33.23 1.46
C TYR A 872 -19.82 -34.44 2.09
N GLN A 873 -19.05 -35.38 2.64
CA GLN A 873 -19.56 -36.45 3.48
C GLN A 873 -19.08 -36.27 4.92
N ASN A 874 -17.79 -35.96 5.09
CA ASN A 874 -17.15 -35.57 6.34
C ASN A 874 -15.83 -34.82 6.05
N ASP A 875 -15.20 -34.28 7.10
CA ASP A 875 -13.94 -33.51 7.00
C ASP A 875 -12.85 -34.22 6.19
N TRP A 876 -12.83 -35.56 6.18
CA TRP A 876 -11.80 -36.36 5.53
C TRP A 876 -12.25 -36.90 4.16
N TYR A 877 -13.51 -36.75 3.76
CA TYR A 877 -14.03 -37.42 2.59
C TYR A 877 -15.17 -36.66 1.91
N TRP A 878 -14.98 -36.32 0.65
CA TRP A 878 -15.99 -35.76 -0.24
C TRP A 878 -16.12 -36.67 -1.45
N GLN A 879 -17.33 -36.77 -2.00
CA GLN A 879 -17.64 -37.73 -3.06
C GLN A 879 -18.46 -37.08 -4.18
N CYS A 880 -18.15 -37.43 -5.44
CA CYS A 880 -18.98 -37.05 -6.57
C CYS A 880 -20.31 -37.81 -6.52
N VAL A 881 -21.45 -37.12 -6.52
CA VAL A 881 -22.79 -37.74 -6.52
C VAL A 881 -23.72 -37.12 -7.54
#